data_AF-A0A177A7M5-F1
#
_entry.id   AF-A0A177A7M5-F1
#
_cell.length_a   1.000
_cell.length_b   1.000
_cell.length_c   1.000
_cell.angle_alpha   90.00
_cell.angle_beta   90.00
_cell.angle_gamma   90.00
#
_symmetry.space_group_name_H-M   'P 1'
#
loop_
_entity.id
_entity.type
_entity.pdbx_description
1 polymer ?
#
loop_
_entity_poly.entity_id
_entity_poly.type
_entity_poly.pdbx_seq_one_letter_code
_entity_poly.pdbx_strand_id
1 'polypeptide(L)'
;MGDNIDRLRALLGEGAREAPASQEEPHANSPQDSTAIDPVDYASTDPEDDEKILSISRVLGGEMDPKIISVPESEPELPAYDLETGELAPAGHNFVPLKALEKYHHTYVEGANRYKVNRNYFDKQKFYTHEWDFFYIYPPPELSPNASVLVPLAQVEHFIWIINRHLKTHLGIPIMERDPGFIIDCPDDGTPRPRYIGRSNDYETAVLTKKAIPSKGYRPPNEPASSTKPSDESLEAFKERMEEMLEMDKKKKQALKSKKQAVRFAKQQGWNRVTKRVQRYLGLRGRQTEVDEWGIKVSAPTAGDGLAKIEADLAKLNIKTQIDVTKPVPFKQESSVVFICVDVEAYEKNHRLITEIGIATLDTADIANVVPEDRGTNWFSAIRARHFRVKEFGHLNNTEYLQGCADMFRFGTSEWIKIADAPKSVADCFKAPFSNPLSPSPIDPFEKRKIVLVGHDLPADIAFLRQLGYDPGNLSNLLECTDTTHMYRAFRQEPNNSGLGKVLADLDIAGWDLHNAGNDAVYTLQAMVAIAVKSLVEKQGFREREKEVIEKKIKEAMEAAAEVVRENKEGWSSGGEDSDGGVPGPPLGEENTQQQQYGSPGANRKENSARGGASYGAARGMKSSWRRRGGSNPAPVRKPEREDRDVF
;
A
#
# COMPACT_ATOMS: atom_id res chain seq x y z
N MET A 1 -7.50 -8.50 -48.19
CA MET A 1 -8.11 -7.56 -47.22
C MET A 1 -9.48 -7.04 -47.68
N GLY A 2 -10.20 -7.67 -48.62
CA GLY A 2 -11.52 -7.21 -49.06
C GLY A 2 -12.67 -7.66 -48.13
N ASP A 3 -12.74 -8.97 -47.87
CA ASP A 3 -13.95 -9.66 -47.39
C ASP A 3 -14.46 -9.29 -45.98
N ASN A 4 -13.70 -8.49 -45.22
CA ASN A 4 -14.12 -8.00 -43.89
C ASN A 4 -14.88 -6.67 -43.94
N ILE A 5 -14.83 -5.92 -45.04
CA ILE A 5 -15.53 -4.62 -45.14
C ILE A 5 -17.01 -4.81 -45.49
N ASP A 6 -17.34 -5.77 -46.36
CA ASP A 6 -18.74 -6.03 -46.74
C ASP A 6 -19.56 -6.68 -45.61
N ARG A 7 -18.90 -7.46 -44.73
CA ARG A 7 -19.50 -7.94 -43.47
C ARG A 7 -19.83 -6.80 -42.49
N LEU A 8 -19.08 -5.69 -42.53
CA LEU A 8 -19.33 -4.51 -41.70
C LEU A 8 -20.51 -3.68 -42.22
N ARG A 9 -20.69 -3.60 -43.54
CA ARG A 9 -21.87 -2.95 -44.16
C ARG A 9 -23.18 -3.71 -43.91
N ALA A 10 -23.16 -5.04 -43.90
CA ALA A 10 -24.35 -5.85 -43.64
C ALA A 10 -24.87 -5.79 -42.19
N LEU A 11 -24.09 -5.26 -41.23
CA LEU A 11 -24.47 -5.12 -39.82
C LEU A 11 -25.00 -3.72 -39.45
N LEU A 12 -24.87 -2.75 -40.35
CA LEU A 12 -25.33 -1.37 -40.16
C LEU A 12 -26.54 -1.12 -41.06
N GLY A 13 -27.74 -1.33 -40.52
CA GLY A 13 -29.00 -1.09 -41.22
C GLY A 13 -29.12 0.35 -41.75
N GLU A 14 -29.89 0.51 -42.83
CA GLU A 14 -29.98 1.75 -43.62
C GLU A 14 -30.32 3.00 -42.77
N GLY A 15 -29.30 3.81 -42.45
CA GLY A 15 -29.48 4.99 -41.60
C GLY A 15 -28.28 5.94 -41.46
N ALA A 16 -27.11 5.61 -42.02
CA ALA A 16 -25.93 6.47 -41.97
C ALA A 16 -25.79 7.30 -43.26
N ARG A 17 -25.97 8.63 -43.16
CA ARG A 17 -25.65 9.58 -44.24
C ARG A 17 -24.17 9.93 -44.19
N GLU A 18 -23.47 9.84 -45.31
CA GLU A 18 -22.09 10.32 -45.44
C GLU A 18 -22.02 11.85 -45.31
N ALA A 19 -21.02 12.35 -44.62
CA ALA A 19 -20.72 13.78 -44.55
C ALA A 19 -19.87 14.21 -45.76
N PRO A 20 -20.17 15.35 -46.42
CA PRO A 20 -19.45 15.77 -47.61
C PRO A 20 -18.03 16.27 -47.28
N ALA A 21 -17.09 16.02 -48.19
CA ALA A 21 -15.73 16.55 -48.11
C ALA A 21 -15.72 18.07 -48.26
N SER A 22 -15.11 18.77 -47.31
CA SER A 22 -14.94 20.23 -47.34
C SER A 22 -13.76 20.64 -48.20
N GLN A 23 -14.01 21.58 -49.12
CA GLN A 23 -13.04 22.15 -50.07
C GLN A 23 -12.16 23.23 -49.41
N GLU A 24 -11.08 23.62 -50.11
CA GLU A 24 -10.13 24.67 -49.72
C GLU A 24 -10.67 26.11 -49.93
N GLU A 25 -9.83 27.10 -49.57
CA GLU A 25 -9.98 28.59 -49.67
C GLU A 25 -10.55 29.31 -48.41
N PRO A 26 -10.10 30.54 -48.10
CA PRO A 26 -8.71 31.05 -48.13
C PRO A 26 -8.30 31.80 -46.84
N HIS A 27 -7.05 32.30 -46.81
CA HIS A 27 -6.42 32.99 -45.66
C HIS A 27 -7.12 34.27 -45.19
N ALA A 28 -7.15 34.50 -43.86
CA ALA A 28 -7.40 35.81 -43.26
C ALA A 28 -6.57 36.05 -41.95
N ASN A 29 -5.53 36.88 -42.10
CA ASN A 29 -4.80 37.70 -41.11
C ASN A 29 -4.68 37.27 -39.62
N SER A 30 -3.43 36.99 -39.22
CA SER A 30 -2.93 37.07 -37.84
C SER A 30 -2.76 38.52 -37.35
N PRO A 31 -2.91 38.79 -36.05
CA PRO A 31 -2.15 39.82 -35.35
C PRO A 31 -0.89 39.19 -34.74
N GLN A 32 0.28 39.79 -35.01
CA GLN A 32 1.51 39.47 -34.28
C GLN A 32 1.48 40.19 -32.92
N ASP A 33 1.79 39.48 -31.84
CA ASP A 33 2.60 40.07 -30.77
C ASP A 33 3.51 38.99 -30.17
N SER A 34 4.71 39.40 -29.77
CA SER A 34 5.86 38.50 -29.59
C SER A 34 6.60 38.80 -28.30
N THR A 35 6.38 37.98 -27.27
CA THR A 35 7.27 37.89 -26.10
C THR A 35 7.53 36.43 -25.77
N ALA A 36 8.73 35.96 -26.10
CA ALA A 36 9.22 34.66 -25.62
C ALA A 36 9.42 34.72 -24.10
N ILE A 37 9.06 33.64 -23.41
CA ILE A 37 9.42 33.42 -21.99
C ILE A 37 10.57 32.43 -22.00
N ASP A 38 11.76 32.89 -21.65
CA ASP A 38 12.96 32.05 -21.58
C ASP A 38 12.82 30.97 -20.49
N PRO A 39 13.26 29.73 -20.74
CA PRO A 39 13.34 28.71 -19.71
C PRO A 39 14.49 29.02 -18.74
N VAL A 40 14.17 29.13 -17.45
CA VAL A 40 15.10 29.50 -16.38
C VAL A 40 16.33 28.58 -16.35
N ASP A 41 17.50 29.19 -16.50
CA ASP A 41 18.80 28.53 -16.45
C ASP A 41 19.17 28.18 -15.00
N TYR A 42 19.34 26.90 -14.68
CA TYR A 42 19.64 26.45 -13.32
C TYR A 42 21.17 26.31 -13.14
N ALA A 43 21.83 27.45 -13.02
CA ALA A 43 23.25 27.52 -12.69
C ALA A 43 23.49 27.05 -11.24
N SER A 44 23.95 25.81 -11.08
CA SER A 44 24.43 25.32 -9.78
C SER A 44 25.88 25.74 -9.60
N THR A 45 26.11 26.75 -8.76
CA THR A 45 27.45 27.16 -8.32
C THR A 45 27.84 26.36 -7.08
N ASP A 46 28.48 25.21 -7.25
CA ASP A 46 29.21 24.56 -6.17
C ASP A 46 30.37 23.72 -6.74
N PRO A 47 31.65 24.05 -6.46
CA PRO A 47 32.81 23.37 -7.04
C PRO A 47 33.28 22.12 -6.27
N GLU A 48 32.52 21.64 -5.27
CA GLU A 48 32.92 20.49 -4.44
C GLU A 48 32.39 19.11 -4.94
N ASP A 49 31.54 19.08 -5.98
CA ASP A 49 30.94 17.84 -6.52
C ASP A 49 31.87 17.01 -7.44
N ASP A 50 33.06 17.52 -7.80
CA ASP A 50 33.96 16.88 -8.79
C ASP A 50 34.91 15.81 -8.21
N GLU A 51 35.06 15.67 -6.89
CA GLU A 51 35.91 14.62 -6.28
C GLU A 51 35.14 13.37 -5.83
N LYS A 52 34.89 12.43 -6.76
CA LYS A 52 34.97 10.96 -6.56
C LYS A 52 34.54 10.16 -7.81
N ILE A 53 35.39 10.15 -8.84
CA ILE A 53 35.27 9.23 -9.97
C ILE A 53 36.57 8.43 -10.12
N LEU A 54 36.69 7.35 -9.34
CA LEU A 54 37.75 6.36 -9.53
C LEU A 54 37.32 5.38 -10.62
N SER A 55 37.64 5.70 -11.88
CA SER A 55 37.52 4.77 -13.00
C SER A 55 38.64 3.72 -12.95
N ILE A 56 38.30 2.46 -13.15
CA ILE A 56 39.29 1.37 -13.21
C ILE A 56 40.17 1.55 -14.46
N SER A 57 41.47 1.70 -14.25
CA SER A 57 42.49 1.63 -15.30
C SER A 57 43.72 0.90 -14.77
N ARG A 58 43.56 -0.38 -14.40
CA ARG A 58 44.69 -1.30 -14.14
C ARG A 58 44.27 -2.77 -14.04
N VAL A 59 44.29 -3.48 -15.17
CA VAL A 59 44.87 -4.84 -15.23
C VAL A 59 45.74 -4.91 -16.47
N LEU A 60 47.03 -4.62 -16.27
CA LEU A 60 48.25 -4.85 -17.07
C LEU A 60 49.21 -3.67 -16.78
N GLY A 61 50.48 -3.98 -16.51
CA GLY A 61 51.34 -3.14 -15.67
C GLY A 61 51.95 -1.89 -16.32
N GLY A 62 52.24 -0.89 -15.49
CA GLY A 62 52.93 0.36 -15.84
C GLY A 62 52.65 1.46 -14.80
N GLU A 63 53.63 2.31 -14.49
CA GLU A 63 53.51 3.48 -13.59
C GLU A 63 53.28 4.79 -14.36
N MET A 64 52.95 5.88 -13.65
CA MET A 64 52.64 7.25 -14.14
C MET A 64 51.25 7.38 -14.83
N ASP A 65 50.59 8.54 -14.96
CA ASP A 65 50.90 9.95 -14.61
C ASP A 65 49.55 10.70 -14.34
N PRO A 66 49.43 11.70 -13.44
CA PRO A 66 48.13 12.23 -12.99
C PRO A 66 47.48 13.25 -13.94
N LYS A 67 47.50 12.99 -15.26
CA LYS A 67 47.13 13.98 -16.29
C LYS A 67 46.04 13.52 -17.28
N ILE A 68 45.30 12.46 -16.96
CA ILE A 68 44.27 11.88 -17.83
C ILE A 68 42.91 11.84 -17.12
N ILE A 69 42.16 12.96 -17.21
CA ILE A 69 40.71 12.99 -16.98
C ILE A 69 40.05 13.72 -18.16
N SER A 70 40.31 13.22 -19.37
CA SER A 70 39.58 13.57 -20.58
C SER A 70 38.65 12.40 -20.94
N VAL A 71 37.40 12.69 -21.31
CA VAL A 71 36.57 11.69 -22.01
C VAL A 71 37.37 11.18 -23.21
N PRO A 72 37.47 9.86 -23.46
CA PRO A 72 38.25 9.34 -24.59
C PRO A 72 37.83 10.02 -25.89
N GLU A 73 38.76 10.67 -26.58
CA GLU A 73 38.46 11.39 -27.82
C GLU A 73 38.05 10.42 -28.93
N SER A 74 38.66 9.23 -28.93
CA SER A 74 38.29 8.07 -29.76
C SER A 74 37.05 7.35 -29.20
N GLU A 75 36.14 7.02 -30.10
CA GLU A 75 35.04 6.08 -29.87
C GLU A 75 35.61 4.68 -29.57
N PRO A 76 35.10 3.95 -28.54
CA PRO A 76 35.60 2.61 -28.22
C PRO A 76 35.21 1.60 -29.29
N GLU A 77 36.14 0.71 -29.64
CA GLU A 77 35.91 -0.34 -30.65
C GLU A 77 34.85 -1.35 -30.16
N LEU A 78 33.81 -1.56 -30.99
CA LEU A 78 32.77 -2.54 -30.73
C LEU A 78 33.13 -3.90 -31.35
N PRO A 79 33.14 -5.00 -30.57
CA PRO A 79 33.33 -6.34 -31.12
C PRO A 79 32.15 -6.75 -32.00
N ALA A 80 32.44 -7.23 -33.22
CA ALA A 80 31.43 -7.81 -34.11
C ALA A 80 31.06 -9.23 -33.67
N TYR A 81 29.82 -9.44 -33.27
CA TYR A 81 29.27 -10.77 -32.95
C TYR A 81 28.49 -11.36 -34.13
N ASP A 82 29.22 -12.01 -35.04
CA ASP A 82 28.64 -12.82 -36.12
C ASP A 82 28.32 -14.23 -35.61
N LEU A 83 27.37 -14.31 -34.66
CA LEU A 83 26.99 -15.54 -33.95
C LEU A 83 25.53 -15.94 -34.24
N GLU A 84 25.23 -17.23 -34.21
CA GLU A 84 23.87 -17.77 -34.24
C GLU A 84 23.29 -17.98 -32.83
N THR A 85 21.95 -17.97 -32.70
CA THR A 85 21.26 -18.15 -31.41
C THR A 85 21.68 -19.47 -30.74
N GLY A 86 22.24 -19.36 -29.54
CA GLY A 86 22.71 -20.48 -28.73
C GLY A 86 24.20 -20.77 -28.86
N GLU A 87 24.94 -20.13 -29.76
CA GLU A 87 26.41 -20.23 -29.84
C GLU A 87 27.09 -19.60 -28.62
N LEU A 88 28.29 -20.08 -28.28
CA LEU A 88 29.06 -19.61 -27.14
C LEU A 88 29.66 -18.24 -27.42
N ALA A 89 29.65 -17.36 -26.41
CA ALA A 89 30.43 -16.14 -26.42
C ALA A 89 31.94 -16.44 -26.61
N PRO A 90 32.68 -15.51 -27.26
CA PRO A 90 34.14 -15.55 -27.30
C PRO A 90 34.73 -15.62 -25.87
N ALA A 91 35.85 -16.32 -25.74
CA ALA A 91 36.51 -16.51 -24.46
C ALA A 91 37.09 -15.20 -23.91
N GLY A 92 37.07 -15.01 -22.58
CA GLY A 92 37.64 -13.83 -21.93
C GLY A 92 36.84 -12.53 -22.08
N HIS A 93 35.65 -12.57 -22.68
CA HIS A 93 34.75 -11.42 -22.75
C HIS A 93 34.03 -11.17 -21.42
N ASN A 94 33.92 -9.90 -21.03
CA ASN A 94 33.19 -9.46 -19.85
C ASN A 94 31.76 -9.04 -20.20
N PHE A 95 30.82 -9.26 -19.28
CA PHE A 95 29.40 -9.03 -19.49
C PHE A 95 28.75 -8.27 -18.33
N VAL A 96 27.67 -7.54 -18.61
CA VAL A 96 26.87 -6.83 -17.62
C VAL A 96 25.46 -7.43 -17.58
N PRO A 97 24.87 -7.71 -16.39
CA PRO A 97 23.48 -8.14 -16.30
C PRO A 97 22.54 -7.05 -16.82
N LEU A 98 21.72 -7.37 -17.82
CA LEU A 98 20.83 -6.41 -18.48
C LEU A 98 19.92 -5.69 -17.46
N LYS A 99 19.42 -6.41 -16.46
CA LYS A 99 18.59 -5.85 -15.36
C LYS A 99 19.31 -4.86 -14.44
N ALA A 100 20.63 -4.89 -14.38
CA ALA A 100 21.44 -3.94 -13.63
C ALA A 100 21.62 -2.67 -14.48
N LEU A 101 21.95 -2.86 -15.76
CA LEU A 101 22.10 -1.80 -16.74
C LEU A 101 20.81 -1.01 -17.00
N GLU A 102 19.67 -1.68 -17.16
CA GLU A 102 18.33 -1.06 -17.25
C GLU A 102 18.03 -0.09 -16.07
N LYS A 103 18.71 -0.27 -14.93
CA LYS A 103 18.55 0.53 -13.70
C LYS A 103 19.76 1.43 -13.42
N TYR A 104 20.72 1.52 -14.34
CA TYR A 104 21.99 2.23 -14.15
C TYR A 104 21.76 3.69 -13.75
N HIS A 105 20.91 4.39 -14.51
CA HIS A 105 20.54 5.79 -14.27
C HIS A 105 19.97 6.07 -12.86
N HIS A 106 19.26 5.10 -12.26
CA HIS A 106 18.71 5.24 -10.91
C HIS A 106 19.71 4.80 -9.83
N THR A 107 20.59 3.84 -10.14
CA THR A 107 21.41 3.16 -9.13
C THR A 107 22.79 3.79 -8.95
N TYR A 108 23.42 4.26 -10.02
CA TYR A 108 24.82 4.74 -10.00
C TYR A 108 25.00 6.19 -10.45
N VAL A 109 23.99 6.79 -11.09
CA VAL A 109 24.02 8.23 -11.42
C VAL A 109 23.34 9.02 -10.30
N GLU A 110 24.00 10.05 -9.79
CA GLU A 110 23.53 10.88 -8.69
C GLU A 110 23.25 12.33 -9.15
N GLY A 111 22.74 13.17 -8.23
CA GLY A 111 22.49 14.60 -8.46
C GLY A 111 21.63 14.95 -9.70
N ALA A 112 21.93 16.10 -10.31
CA ALA A 112 21.24 16.62 -11.49
C ALA A 112 21.41 15.74 -12.74
N ASN A 113 22.52 15.00 -12.83
CA ASN A 113 22.81 14.12 -13.96
C ASN A 113 21.81 12.95 -14.06
N ARG A 114 21.30 12.45 -12.93
CA ARG A 114 20.25 11.40 -12.91
C ARG A 114 19.04 11.76 -13.76
N TYR A 115 18.54 12.99 -13.64
CA TYR A 115 17.37 13.46 -14.39
C TYR A 115 17.69 13.60 -15.89
N LYS A 116 18.83 14.22 -16.23
CA LYS A 116 19.30 14.42 -17.61
C LYS A 116 19.47 13.07 -18.35
N VAL A 117 20.15 12.11 -17.71
CA VAL A 117 20.39 10.77 -18.26
C VAL A 117 19.07 10.02 -18.44
N ASN A 118 18.21 10.00 -17.41
CA ASN A 118 16.92 9.32 -17.48
C ASN A 118 16.06 9.83 -18.65
N ARG A 119 15.83 11.14 -18.73
CA ARG A 119 14.95 11.76 -19.73
C ARG A 119 15.41 11.52 -21.18
N ASN A 120 16.71 11.46 -21.41
CA ASN A 120 17.28 11.33 -22.73
C ASN A 120 17.51 9.88 -23.17
N TYR A 121 17.86 8.96 -22.26
CA TYR A 121 18.35 7.62 -22.61
C TYR A 121 17.61 6.43 -21.98
N PHE A 122 16.72 6.62 -21.00
CA PHE A 122 16.05 5.51 -20.32
C PHE A 122 14.52 5.64 -20.31
N ASP A 123 14.00 6.86 -20.13
CA ASP A 123 12.57 7.15 -20.16
C ASP A 123 11.94 6.78 -21.51
N LYS A 124 10.68 6.36 -21.48
CA LYS A 124 9.92 5.87 -22.65
C LYS A 124 10.63 4.79 -23.48
N GLN A 125 11.36 3.88 -22.81
CA GLN A 125 12.08 2.76 -23.44
C GLN A 125 13.23 3.15 -24.39
N LYS A 126 13.70 4.41 -24.38
CA LYS A 126 14.83 4.87 -25.21
C LYS A 126 16.13 4.09 -25.00
N PHE A 127 16.26 3.37 -23.89
CA PHE A 127 17.40 2.48 -23.64
C PHE A 127 17.58 1.44 -24.77
N TYR A 128 16.48 1.00 -25.38
CA TYR A 128 16.49 0.01 -26.46
C TYR A 128 16.59 0.60 -27.85
N THR A 129 16.71 1.94 -28.01
CA THR A 129 17.04 2.53 -29.32
C THR A 129 18.56 2.51 -29.59
N HIS A 130 19.35 2.09 -28.61
CA HIS A 130 20.74 1.69 -28.81
C HIS A 130 20.81 0.23 -29.25
N GLU A 131 21.81 -0.11 -30.05
CA GLU A 131 22.02 -1.50 -30.50
C GLU A 131 22.59 -2.35 -29.35
N TRP A 132 21.94 -3.48 -29.07
CA TRP A 132 22.35 -4.42 -28.03
C TRP A 132 22.42 -5.84 -28.60
N ASP A 133 23.55 -6.52 -28.37
CA ASP A 133 23.68 -7.96 -28.53
C ASP A 133 23.34 -8.63 -27.19
N PHE A 134 22.26 -9.41 -27.15
CA PHE A 134 21.86 -10.09 -25.93
C PHE A 134 22.46 -11.49 -25.84
N PHE A 135 23.00 -11.79 -24.66
CA PHE A 135 23.48 -13.11 -24.29
C PHE A 135 22.67 -13.67 -23.12
N TYR A 136 22.65 -14.98 -22.94
CA TYR A 136 22.06 -15.65 -21.79
C TYR A 136 23.04 -16.58 -21.10
N ILE A 137 22.89 -16.71 -19.79
CA ILE A 137 23.57 -17.73 -19.01
C ILE A 137 22.61 -18.39 -18.02
N TYR A 138 22.70 -19.71 -17.89
CA TYR A 138 21.96 -20.45 -16.87
C TYR A 138 22.81 -20.55 -15.59
N PRO A 139 22.38 -19.95 -14.46
CA PRO A 139 23.02 -20.20 -13.18
C PRO A 139 22.98 -21.68 -12.78
N PRO A 140 23.80 -22.07 -11.79
CA PRO A 140 23.62 -23.31 -11.05
C PRO A 140 22.15 -23.49 -10.62
N PRO A 141 21.53 -24.67 -10.86
CA PRO A 141 20.10 -24.86 -10.62
C PRO A 141 19.70 -24.72 -9.14
N GLU A 142 20.67 -24.78 -8.22
CA GLU A 142 20.53 -24.51 -6.79
C GLU A 142 20.24 -23.02 -6.50
N LEU A 143 20.76 -22.12 -7.35
CA LEU A 143 20.64 -20.66 -7.19
C LEU A 143 19.42 -20.08 -7.94
N SER A 144 19.15 -20.55 -9.17
CA SER A 144 17.98 -20.15 -9.95
C SER A 144 17.66 -21.15 -11.08
N PRO A 145 16.38 -21.47 -11.33
CA PRO A 145 15.96 -22.27 -12.50
C PRO A 145 15.95 -21.47 -13.81
N ASN A 146 15.98 -20.13 -13.73
CA ASN A 146 15.82 -19.23 -14.88
C ASN A 146 17.17 -18.69 -15.35
N ALA A 147 17.33 -18.56 -16.67
CA ALA A 147 18.47 -17.87 -17.27
C ALA A 147 18.50 -16.37 -16.91
N SER A 148 19.70 -15.80 -16.87
CA SER A 148 19.92 -14.36 -16.78
C SER A 148 20.37 -13.82 -18.13
N VAL A 149 19.80 -12.66 -18.52
CA VAL A 149 20.16 -11.96 -19.77
C VAL A 149 21.27 -10.97 -19.47
N LEU A 150 22.30 -11.01 -20.31
CA LEU A 150 23.53 -10.23 -20.25
C LEU A 150 23.71 -9.41 -21.53
N VAL A 151 24.52 -8.36 -21.46
CA VAL A 151 25.05 -7.64 -22.62
C VAL A 151 26.58 -7.51 -22.50
N PRO A 152 27.34 -7.46 -23.61
CA PRO A 152 28.79 -7.23 -23.60
C PRO A 152 29.19 -5.93 -22.88
N LEU A 153 30.26 -5.99 -22.07
CA LEU A 153 30.79 -4.81 -21.38
C LEU A 153 31.17 -3.69 -22.36
N ALA A 154 31.76 -4.02 -23.52
CA ALA A 154 32.14 -3.06 -24.55
C ALA A 154 30.96 -2.24 -25.10
N GLN A 155 29.76 -2.84 -25.23
CA GLN A 155 28.55 -2.10 -25.61
C GLN A 155 28.08 -1.17 -24.48
N VAL A 156 28.29 -1.55 -23.21
CA VAL A 156 28.01 -0.67 -22.06
C VAL A 156 28.98 0.51 -22.00
N GLU A 157 30.27 0.28 -22.26
CA GLU A 157 31.30 1.32 -22.36
C GLU A 157 30.99 2.32 -23.48
N HIS A 158 30.64 1.82 -24.67
CA HIS A 158 30.21 2.63 -25.81
C HIS A 158 28.94 3.44 -25.52
N PHE A 159 27.92 2.82 -24.94
CA PHE A 159 26.69 3.51 -24.53
C PHE A 159 26.94 4.62 -23.50
N ILE A 160 27.80 4.38 -22.51
CA ILE A 160 28.20 5.39 -21.51
C ILE A 160 29.04 6.51 -22.18
N TRP A 161 29.93 6.18 -23.12
CA TRP A 161 30.68 7.16 -23.90
C TRP A 161 29.76 8.07 -24.72
N ILE A 162 28.73 7.52 -25.39
CA ILE A 162 27.69 8.30 -26.08
C ILE A 162 27.00 9.27 -25.11
N ILE A 163 26.56 8.78 -23.95
CA ILE A 163 25.88 9.62 -22.94
C ILE A 163 26.79 10.76 -22.49
N ASN A 164 28.06 10.46 -22.18
CA ASN A 164 29.05 11.44 -21.74
C ASN A 164 29.32 12.51 -22.79
N ARG A 165 29.50 12.11 -24.06
CA ARG A 165 29.73 13.03 -25.18
C ARG A 165 28.52 13.92 -25.46
N HIS A 166 27.30 13.38 -25.42
CA HIS A 166 26.08 14.13 -25.70
C HIS A 166 25.65 15.05 -24.55
N LEU A 167 25.67 14.55 -23.30
CA LEU A 167 25.18 15.29 -22.13
C LEU A 167 26.27 16.10 -21.41
N LYS A 168 27.53 16.02 -21.86
CA LYS A 168 28.72 16.60 -21.22
C LYS A 168 28.84 16.14 -19.76
N THR A 169 28.87 14.83 -19.57
CA THR A 169 28.96 14.17 -18.25
C THR A 169 30.21 13.28 -18.16
N HIS A 170 30.57 12.88 -16.93
CA HIS A 170 31.71 12.00 -16.63
C HIS A 170 31.26 10.68 -15.98
N LEU A 171 30.19 10.07 -16.50
CA LEU A 171 29.66 8.81 -15.98
C LEU A 171 30.64 7.66 -16.21
N GLY A 172 30.75 6.76 -15.25
CA GLY A 172 31.64 5.59 -15.31
C GLY A 172 30.93 4.29 -14.95
N ILE A 173 31.61 3.17 -15.22
CA ILE A 173 31.14 1.84 -14.81
C ILE A 173 31.44 1.64 -13.31
N PRO A 174 30.53 1.05 -12.52
CA PRO A 174 30.74 0.83 -11.09
C PRO A 174 32.00 -0.01 -10.80
N ILE A 175 32.76 0.41 -9.78
CA ILE A 175 33.94 -0.31 -9.29
C ILE A 175 33.48 -1.65 -8.69
N MET A 176 34.17 -2.74 -9.03
CA MET A 176 33.82 -4.10 -8.58
C MET A 176 33.74 -4.24 -7.05
N GLU A 177 34.56 -3.50 -6.30
CA GLU A 177 34.51 -3.46 -4.83
C GLU A 177 33.18 -2.90 -4.26
N ARG A 178 32.45 -2.08 -5.01
CA ARG A 178 31.17 -1.46 -4.59
C ARG A 178 29.95 -2.27 -5.03
N ASP A 179 30.06 -3.04 -6.12
CA ASP A 179 28.99 -3.86 -6.68
C ASP A 179 29.58 -5.00 -7.55
N PRO A 180 30.08 -6.10 -6.94
CA PRO A 180 30.82 -7.14 -7.67
C PRO A 180 29.96 -7.86 -8.70
N GLY A 181 28.64 -7.93 -8.48
CA GLY A 181 27.69 -8.50 -9.43
C GLY A 181 27.33 -7.60 -10.64
N PHE A 182 27.96 -6.43 -10.83
CA PHE A 182 27.71 -5.57 -11.99
C PHE A 182 28.47 -6.01 -13.25
N ILE A 183 29.68 -6.55 -13.10
CA ILE A 183 30.49 -7.09 -14.20
C ILE A 183 30.71 -8.59 -13.94
N ILE A 184 30.43 -9.43 -14.94
CA ILE A 184 30.70 -10.86 -14.91
C ILE A 184 31.90 -11.12 -15.81
N ASP A 185 33.00 -11.58 -15.21
CA ASP A 185 34.14 -12.13 -15.93
C ASP A 185 33.86 -13.58 -16.36
N CYS A 186 34.27 -13.93 -17.59
CA CYS A 186 34.08 -15.26 -18.16
C CYS A 186 35.44 -15.83 -18.63
N PRO A 187 36.30 -16.29 -17.69
CA PRO A 187 37.60 -16.87 -18.00
C PRO A 187 37.48 -18.15 -18.83
N ASP A 188 38.54 -18.52 -19.56
CA ASP A 188 38.58 -19.74 -20.37
C ASP A 188 39.04 -20.98 -19.57
N ASP A 189 38.42 -21.19 -18.41
CA ASP A 189 38.77 -22.24 -17.46
C ASP A 189 37.89 -23.51 -17.56
N GLY A 190 37.00 -23.56 -18.55
CA GLY A 190 36.04 -24.65 -18.75
C GLY A 190 34.72 -24.49 -18.00
N THR A 191 34.50 -23.38 -17.28
CA THR A 191 33.18 -23.04 -16.70
C THR A 191 32.15 -22.68 -17.77
N PRO A 192 30.83 -22.69 -17.45
CA PRO A 192 29.80 -22.33 -18.42
C PRO A 192 29.90 -20.87 -18.87
N ARG A 193 30.21 -20.64 -20.16
CA ARG A 193 30.21 -19.29 -20.74
C ARG A 193 28.81 -18.85 -21.21
N PRO A 194 28.52 -17.53 -21.29
CA PRO A 194 27.30 -17.01 -21.88
C PRO A 194 27.12 -17.47 -23.33
N ARG A 195 25.86 -17.55 -23.77
CA ARG A 195 25.47 -17.91 -25.14
C ARG A 195 24.67 -16.80 -25.80
N TYR A 196 24.86 -16.60 -27.09
CA TYR A 196 24.17 -15.53 -27.82
C TYR A 196 22.66 -15.81 -27.96
N ILE A 197 21.83 -14.78 -27.91
CA ILE A 197 20.38 -14.86 -28.18
C ILE A 197 20.06 -14.23 -29.53
N GLY A 198 20.54 -13.00 -29.74
CA GLY A 198 20.21 -12.17 -30.89
C GLY A 198 20.43 -10.68 -30.59
N ARG A 199 20.42 -9.87 -31.65
CA ARG A 199 20.60 -8.42 -31.61
C ARG A 199 19.25 -7.67 -31.66
N SER A 200 19.22 -6.45 -31.15
CA SER A 200 18.11 -5.51 -31.35
C SER A 200 18.57 -4.05 -31.31
N ASN A 201 17.87 -3.17 -32.01
CA ASN A 201 17.99 -1.71 -31.89
C ASN A 201 16.62 -1.02 -31.67
N ASP A 202 15.60 -1.79 -31.27
CA ASP A 202 14.29 -1.31 -30.87
C ASP A 202 13.68 -2.13 -29.70
N TYR A 203 12.66 -1.57 -29.06
CA TYR A 203 12.01 -2.17 -27.88
C TYR A 203 11.25 -3.48 -28.17
N GLU A 204 10.55 -3.57 -29.31
CA GLU A 204 9.70 -4.73 -29.62
C GLU A 204 10.58 -5.94 -29.95
N THR A 205 11.59 -5.75 -30.81
CA THR A 205 12.60 -6.77 -31.10
C THR A 205 13.34 -7.18 -29.82
N ALA A 206 13.75 -6.23 -28.97
CA ALA A 206 14.39 -6.56 -27.70
C ALA A 206 13.49 -7.43 -26.79
N VAL A 207 12.18 -7.16 -26.73
CA VAL A 207 11.23 -7.97 -25.95
C VAL A 207 11.03 -9.37 -26.55
N LEU A 208 11.04 -9.50 -27.88
CA LEU A 208 10.94 -10.80 -28.57
C LEU A 208 12.22 -11.63 -28.40
N THR A 209 13.40 -11.04 -28.66
CA THR A 209 14.71 -11.69 -28.48
C THR A 209 14.86 -12.20 -27.04
N LYS A 210 14.56 -11.38 -26.02
CA LYS A 210 14.60 -11.81 -24.61
C LYS A 210 13.62 -12.94 -24.24
N LYS A 211 12.60 -13.21 -25.06
CA LYS A 211 11.70 -14.37 -24.90
C LYS A 211 12.16 -15.60 -25.67
N ALA A 212 13.02 -15.44 -26.68
CA ALA A 212 13.55 -16.52 -27.53
C ALA A 212 14.74 -17.29 -26.91
N ILE A 213 14.95 -17.19 -25.58
CA ILE A 213 16.04 -17.88 -24.89
C ILE A 213 15.89 -19.41 -25.04
N PRO A 214 16.88 -20.11 -25.64
CA PRO A 214 16.83 -21.56 -25.79
C PRO A 214 16.80 -22.30 -24.44
N SER A 215 16.27 -23.52 -24.43
CA SER A 215 16.22 -24.34 -23.21
C SER A 215 17.62 -24.71 -22.69
N LYS A 216 17.74 -25.02 -21.39
CA LYS A 216 19.02 -25.31 -20.71
C LYS A 216 19.86 -26.43 -21.35
N GLY A 217 19.23 -27.35 -22.08
CA GLY A 217 19.92 -28.45 -22.79
C GLY A 217 20.23 -28.17 -24.26
N TYR A 218 19.84 -27.02 -24.81
CA TYR A 218 20.06 -26.68 -26.21
C TYR A 218 21.54 -26.39 -26.50
N ARG A 219 22.04 -26.95 -27.61
CA ARG A 219 23.34 -26.67 -28.20
C ARG A 219 23.19 -26.65 -29.73
N PRO A 220 23.87 -25.75 -30.46
CA PRO A 220 23.94 -25.78 -31.92
C PRO A 220 24.53 -27.10 -32.44
N PRO A 221 24.13 -27.59 -33.63
CA PRO A 221 24.58 -28.89 -34.17
C PRO A 221 26.10 -29.03 -34.37
N ASN A 222 26.81 -27.92 -34.55
CA ASN A 222 28.24 -27.87 -34.88
C ASN A 222 29.12 -27.44 -33.68
N GLU A 223 28.58 -27.40 -32.45
CA GLU A 223 29.34 -26.96 -31.28
C GLU A 223 30.54 -27.90 -31.00
N PRO A 224 31.79 -27.40 -30.98
CA PRO A 224 32.96 -28.23 -30.71
C PRO A 224 32.92 -28.76 -29.27
N ALA A 225 33.33 -30.02 -29.07
CA ALA A 225 33.42 -30.61 -27.75
C ALA A 225 34.47 -29.87 -26.90
N SER A 226 34.07 -29.41 -25.70
CA SER A 226 34.98 -28.72 -24.78
C SER A 226 36.18 -29.60 -24.41
N SER A 227 37.37 -29.15 -24.78
CA SER A 227 38.65 -29.80 -24.47
C SER A 227 39.06 -29.64 -23.00
N THR A 228 38.69 -28.52 -22.39
CA THR A 228 38.99 -28.19 -20.99
C THR A 228 37.89 -28.72 -20.06
N LYS A 229 38.28 -29.38 -18.98
CA LYS A 229 37.41 -29.68 -17.83
C LYS A 229 37.66 -28.63 -16.74
N PRO A 230 36.63 -27.99 -16.18
CA PRO A 230 36.82 -27.04 -15.09
C PRO A 230 37.32 -27.74 -13.83
N SER A 231 38.13 -27.03 -13.04
CA SER A 231 38.52 -27.44 -11.70
C SER A 231 37.37 -27.21 -10.70
N ASP A 232 37.43 -27.88 -9.55
CA ASP A 232 36.45 -27.66 -8.47
C ASP A 232 36.50 -26.21 -7.96
N GLU A 233 37.69 -25.58 -7.95
CA GLU A 233 37.90 -24.17 -7.59
C GLU A 233 37.21 -23.21 -8.59
N SER A 234 37.40 -23.44 -9.90
CA SER A 234 36.70 -22.69 -10.95
C SER A 234 35.19 -22.85 -10.89
N LEU A 235 34.69 -24.07 -10.58
CA LEU A 235 33.25 -24.30 -10.40
C LEU A 235 32.68 -23.59 -9.18
N GLU A 236 33.43 -23.48 -8.08
CA GLU A 236 32.98 -22.74 -6.89
C GLU A 236 32.97 -21.23 -7.16
N ALA A 237 34.06 -20.69 -7.74
CA ALA A 237 34.13 -19.30 -8.15
C ALA A 237 33.05 -18.93 -9.18
N PHE A 238 32.62 -19.86 -10.04
CA PHE A 238 31.48 -19.66 -10.94
C PHE A 238 30.14 -19.56 -10.17
N LYS A 239 29.91 -20.41 -9.16
CA LYS A 239 28.71 -20.31 -8.31
C LYS A 239 28.66 -18.99 -7.56
N GLU A 240 29.78 -18.56 -6.98
CA GLU A 240 29.89 -17.34 -6.18
C GLU A 240 29.48 -16.10 -7.00
N ARG A 241 30.10 -15.87 -8.17
CA ARG A 241 29.72 -14.80 -9.11
C ARG A 241 28.24 -14.82 -9.48
N MET A 242 27.69 -16.01 -9.75
CA MET A 242 26.27 -16.17 -10.11
C MET A 242 25.33 -15.94 -8.92
N GLU A 243 25.78 -16.18 -7.68
CA GLU A 243 25.03 -15.85 -6.47
C GLU A 243 25.04 -14.34 -6.20
N GLU A 244 26.18 -13.68 -6.31
CA GLU A 244 26.30 -12.22 -6.14
C GLU A 244 25.38 -11.44 -7.09
N MET A 245 25.39 -11.81 -8.38
CA MET A 245 24.49 -11.25 -9.40
C MET A 245 23.00 -11.40 -9.00
N LEU A 246 22.61 -12.52 -8.38
CA LEU A 246 21.22 -12.80 -8.01
C LEU A 246 20.83 -12.17 -6.65
N GLU A 247 21.77 -12.03 -5.72
CA GLU A 247 21.54 -11.51 -4.38
C GLU A 247 21.16 -10.02 -4.39
N MET A 248 21.69 -9.25 -5.34
CA MET A 248 21.29 -7.86 -5.59
C MET A 248 19.79 -7.73 -5.94
N ASP A 249 19.24 -8.68 -6.69
CA ASP A 249 17.81 -8.73 -7.06
C ASP A 249 16.94 -9.19 -5.86
N LYS A 250 17.48 -10.04 -4.94
CA LYS A 250 16.79 -10.50 -3.71
C LYS A 250 16.72 -9.39 -2.65
N LYS A 251 17.86 -8.79 -2.27
CA LYS A 251 17.94 -7.70 -1.25
C LYS A 251 17.03 -6.52 -1.58
N LYS A 252 17.05 -6.05 -2.84
CA LYS A 252 16.17 -4.94 -3.31
C LYS A 252 14.67 -5.30 -3.22
N LYS A 253 14.27 -6.54 -3.53
CA LYS A 253 12.87 -7.00 -3.38
C LYS A 253 12.41 -7.05 -1.92
N GLN A 254 13.26 -7.55 -1.01
CA GLN A 254 12.94 -7.61 0.41
C GLN A 254 12.80 -6.21 1.02
N ALA A 255 13.75 -5.30 0.73
CA ALA A 255 13.68 -3.90 1.16
C ALA A 255 12.41 -3.19 0.67
N LEU A 256 12.01 -3.40 -0.59
CA LEU A 256 10.77 -2.85 -1.14
C LEU A 256 9.52 -3.41 -0.43
N LYS A 257 9.50 -4.71 -0.09
CA LYS A 257 8.40 -5.34 0.66
C LYS A 257 8.27 -4.74 2.06
N SER A 258 9.39 -4.63 2.80
CA SER A 258 9.42 -4.02 4.14
C SER A 258 8.99 -2.55 4.11
N LYS A 259 9.46 -1.76 3.13
CA LYS A 259 9.03 -0.37 2.94
C LYS A 259 7.52 -0.25 2.68
N LYS A 260 6.96 -1.10 1.80
CA LYS A 260 5.51 -1.16 1.55
C LYS A 260 4.71 -1.53 2.81
N GLN A 261 5.20 -2.47 3.61
CA GLN A 261 4.57 -2.87 4.88
C GLN A 261 4.58 -1.74 5.91
N ALA A 262 5.73 -1.05 6.10
CA ALA A 262 5.84 0.09 7.00
C ALA A 262 4.90 1.24 6.61
N VAL A 263 4.81 1.57 5.32
CA VAL A 263 3.88 2.59 4.81
C VAL A 263 2.41 2.20 5.06
N ARG A 264 2.04 0.92 4.88
CA ARG A 264 0.69 0.44 5.19
C ARG A 264 0.35 0.61 6.68
N PHE A 265 1.28 0.22 7.57
CA PHE A 265 1.10 0.34 9.02
C PHE A 265 0.99 1.80 9.46
N ALA A 266 1.84 2.68 8.94
CA ALA A 266 1.77 4.12 9.20
C ALA A 266 0.42 4.73 8.77
N LYS A 267 -0.10 4.36 7.59
CA LYS A 267 -1.45 4.80 7.15
C LYS A 267 -2.56 4.31 8.09
N GLN A 268 -2.53 3.04 8.50
CA GLN A 268 -3.51 2.47 9.44
C GLN A 268 -3.47 3.15 10.83
N GLN A 269 -2.28 3.52 11.31
CA GLN A 269 -2.16 4.36 12.51
C GLN A 269 -2.74 5.76 12.29
N GLY A 270 -2.48 6.37 11.12
CA GLY A 270 -3.01 7.67 10.74
C GLY A 270 -4.54 7.73 10.82
N TRP A 271 -5.23 6.75 10.22
CA TRP A 271 -6.69 6.66 10.24
C TRP A 271 -7.25 6.50 11.65
N ASN A 272 -6.62 5.67 12.49
CA ASN A 272 -7.00 5.57 13.91
C ASN A 272 -6.84 6.89 14.68
N ARG A 273 -5.88 7.76 14.30
CA ARG A 273 -5.72 9.10 14.88
C ARG A 273 -6.84 10.05 14.40
N VAL A 274 -7.29 9.96 13.14
CA VAL A 274 -8.43 10.73 12.61
C VAL A 274 -9.69 10.45 13.44
N THR A 275 -10.09 9.18 13.62
CA THR A 275 -11.27 8.83 14.42
C THR A 275 -11.15 9.36 15.86
N LYS A 276 -9.97 9.29 16.47
CA LYS A 276 -9.72 9.91 17.79
C LYS A 276 -9.86 11.43 17.77
N ARG A 277 -9.51 12.14 16.69
CA ARG A 277 -9.70 13.59 16.56
C ARG A 277 -11.17 13.98 16.41
N VAL A 278 -11.91 13.30 15.52
CA VAL A 278 -13.36 13.45 15.38
C VAL A 278 -14.08 13.29 16.73
N GLN A 279 -13.68 12.28 17.52
CA GLN A 279 -14.21 12.10 18.88
C GLN A 279 -13.92 13.27 19.83
N ARG A 280 -12.80 14.00 19.68
CA ARG A 280 -12.52 15.21 20.49
C ARG A 280 -13.34 16.42 20.01
N TYR A 281 -13.50 16.58 18.70
CA TYR A 281 -14.35 17.63 18.13
C TYR A 281 -15.83 17.46 18.54
N LEU A 282 -16.31 16.21 18.61
CA LEU A 282 -17.66 15.87 19.10
C LEU A 282 -17.81 15.86 20.64
N GLY A 283 -16.76 16.15 21.41
CA GLY A 283 -16.80 16.10 22.89
C GLY A 283 -16.86 14.70 23.51
N LEU A 284 -16.80 13.64 22.70
CA LEU A 284 -16.78 12.23 23.14
C LEU A 284 -15.44 11.83 23.79
N ARG A 285 -14.35 12.55 23.52
CA ARG A 285 -13.00 12.22 24.00
C ARG A 285 -12.27 13.47 24.49
N GLY A 286 -11.64 13.39 25.66
CA GLY A 286 -10.72 14.42 26.14
C GLY A 286 -9.36 14.40 25.41
N ARG A 287 -8.69 15.55 25.32
CA ARG A 287 -7.32 15.63 24.82
C ARG A 287 -6.34 15.04 25.85
N GLN A 288 -5.68 13.93 25.50
CA GLN A 288 -4.54 13.43 26.28
C GLN A 288 -3.34 14.38 26.10
N THR A 289 -2.82 14.89 27.21
CA THR A 289 -1.59 15.69 27.29
C THR A 289 -0.35 14.86 27.62
N GLU A 290 -0.55 13.66 28.19
CA GLU A 290 0.50 12.70 28.52
C GLU A 290 0.43 11.51 27.56
N VAL A 291 1.61 11.06 27.10
CA VAL A 291 1.73 9.92 26.18
C VAL A 291 1.69 8.63 27.02
N ASP A 292 0.49 8.22 27.40
CA ASP A 292 0.28 6.96 28.12
C ASP A 292 0.86 5.79 27.29
N GLU A 293 1.87 5.09 27.81
CA GLU A 293 2.27 3.77 27.33
C GLU A 293 1.09 2.80 27.54
N TRP A 294 0.26 2.62 26.50
CA TRP A 294 -0.91 1.72 26.50
C TRP A 294 -0.53 0.23 26.48
N GLY A 295 0.56 -0.11 27.15
CA GLY A 295 1.05 -1.45 27.44
C GLY A 295 1.18 -1.66 28.95
N ILE A 296 0.15 -1.33 29.72
CA ILE A 296 0.02 -1.80 31.11
C ILE A 296 -0.11 -3.33 31.04
N LYS A 297 1.04 -4.01 31.03
CA LYS A 297 1.11 -5.44 31.33
C LYS A 297 0.66 -5.57 32.78
N VAL A 298 -0.54 -6.10 33.00
CA VAL A 298 -0.97 -6.53 34.33
C VAL A 298 0.10 -7.50 34.83
N SER A 299 0.88 -7.06 35.82
CA SER A 299 2.01 -7.84 36.33
C SER A 299 1.47 -9.13 36.94
N ALA A 300 2.09 -10.27 36.60
CA ALA A 300 1.73 -11.55 37.19
C ALA A 300 1.80 -11.44 38.73
N PRO A 301 0.85 -12.04 39.46
CA PRO A 301 0.74 -11.84 40.90
C PRO A 301 1.95 -12.44 41.63
N THR A 302 2.67 -11.60 42.36
CA THR A 302 3.64 -12.01 43.37
C THR A 302 2.97 -12.05 44.75
N ALA A 303 3.25 -13.10 45.53
CA ALA A 303 2.73 -13.25 46.89
C ALA A 303 3.16 -12.07 47.77
N GLY A 304 2.21 -11.47 48.51
CA GLY A 304 2.40 -10.23 49.26
C GLY A 304 1.55 -9.09 48.68
N ASP A 305 2.12 -8.31 47.77
CA ASP A 305 1.56 -7.00 47.34
C ASP A 305 0.76 -7.02 46.03
N GLY A 306 0.59 -8.18 45.39
CA GLY A 306 -0.01 -8.28 44.05
C GLY A 306 -1.43 -7.71 43.95
N LEU A 307 -2.29 -7.95 44.94
CA LEU A 307 -3.73 -7.66 44.86
C LEU A 307 -4.03 -6.16 44.79
N ALA A 308 -3.51 -5.37 45.74
CA ALA A 308 -3.74 -3.93 45.79
C ALA A 308 -3.16 -3.20 44.57
N LYS A 309 -2.07 -3.72 43.99
CA LYS A 309 -1.48 -3.16 42.77
C LYS A 309 -2.33 -3.46 41.54
N ILE A 310 -2.86 -4.67 41.43
CA ILE A 310 -3.80 -5.06 40.37
C ILE A 310 -5.11 -4.28 40.49
N GLU A 311 -5.65 -4.10 41.69
CA GLU A 311 -6.84 -3.28 41.96
C GLU A 311 -6.61 -1.80 41.60
N ALA A 312 -5.44 -1.25 41.91
CA ALA A 312 -5.05 0.10 41.48
C ALA A 312 -4.90 0.24 39.95
N ASP A 313 -4.39 -0.78 39.26
CA ASP A 313 -4.28 -0.79 37.80
C ASP A 313 -5.65 -0.98 37.11
N LEU A 314 -6.55 -1.78 37.70
CA LEU A 314 -7.97 -1.88 37.34
C LEU A 314 -8.69 -0.54 37.54
N ALA A 315 -8.43 0.19 38.63
CA ALA A 315 -8.99 1.52 38.86
C ALA A 315 -8.51 2.55 37.81
N LYS A 316 -7.23 2.52 37.42
CA LYS A 316 -6.70 3.37 36.33
C LYS A 316 -7.37 3.10 34.98
N LEU A 317 -7.69 1.84 34.67
CA LEU A 317 -8.44 1.45 33.48
C LEU A 317 -9.87 2.00 33.50
N ASN A 318 -10.49 2.06 34.68
CA ASN A 318 -11.90 2.42 34.87
C ASN A 318 -12.20 3.92 34.72
N ILE A 319 -11.27 4.81 35.12
CA ILE A 319 -11.60 6.21 35.46
C ILE A 319 -11.63 7.20 34.28
N LYS A 320 -10.87 7.00 33.18
CA LYS A 320 -10.64 8.10 32.21
C LYS A 320 -11.60 8.20 31.00
N THR A 321 -12.33 7.14 30.59
CA THR A 321 -13.02 7.14 29.26
C THR A 321 -14.26 6.21 29.09
N GLN A 322 -15.14 6.09 30.08
CA GLN A 322 -16.50 5.57 29.84
C GLN A 322 -17.41 6.68 29.28
N ILE A 323 -18.32 6.34 28.37
CA ILE A 323 -19.24 7.28 27.71
C ILE A 323 -20.63 6.66 27.79
N ASP A 324 -21.50 7.36 28.50
CA ASP A 324 -22.91 7.04 28.50
C ASP A 324 -23.59 7.87 27.39
N VAL A 325 -24.02 7.19 26.33
CA VAL A 325 -24.67 7.84 25.18
C VAL A 325 -26.05 8.42 25.51
N THR A 326 -26.63 8.06 26.66
CA THR A 326 -27.89 8.64 27.16
C THR A 326 -27.69 9.96 27.92
N LYS A 327 -26.43 10.38 28.14
CA LYS A 327 -26.07 11.61 28.84
C LYS A 327 -25.38 12.62 27.90
N PRO A 328 -25.35 13.92 28.26
CA PRO A 328 -24.56 14.91 27.54
C PRO A 328 -23.08 14.52 27.50
N VAL A 329 -22.38 14.93 26.45
CA VAL A 329 -20.98 14.53 26.25
C VAL A 329 -20.07 15.04 27.37
N PRO A 330 -19.17 14.20 27.93
CA PRO A 330 -18.43 14.53 29.14
C PRO A 330 -17.27 15.51 28.93
N PHE A 331 -16.87 15.79 27.68
CA PHE A 331 -15.77 16.71 27.38
C PHE A 331 -16.24 17.90 26.53
N LYS A 332 -15.69 19.09 26.81
CA LYS A 332 -15.86 20.26 25.95
C LYS A 332 -15.32 19.97 24.55
N GLN A 333 -16.13 20.25 23.53
CA GLN A 333 -15.80 20.09 22.11
C GLN A 333 -14.51 20.86 21.75
N GLU A 334 -13.54 20.17 21.16
CA GLU A 334 -12.25 20.77 20.78
C GLU A 334 -12.40 21.65 19.53
N SER A 335 -11.79 22.84 19.56
CA SER A 335 -11.73 23.81 18.44
C SER A 335 -13.05 24.37 17.90
N SER A 336 -14.20 24.00 18.47
CA SER A 336 -15.54 24.45 18.05
C SER A 336 -15.74 24.31 16.53
N VAL A 337 -15.72 23.06 16.06
CA VAL A 337 -15.63 22.70 14.64
C VAL A 337 -17.00 22.76 13.94
N VAL A 338 -16.99 23.10 12.65
CA VAL A 338 -18.08 22.81 11.72
C VAL A 338 -17.63 21.68 10.80
N PHE A 339 -18.32 20.55 10.82
CA PHE A 339 -18.12 19.48 9.85
C PHE A 339 -18.91 19.81 8.58
N ILE A 340 -18.26 19.81 7.43
CA ILE A 340 -18.91 20.02 6.13
C ILE A 340 -18.56 18.82 5.27
N CYS A 341 -19.54 18.01 4.89
CA CYS A 341 -19.37 16.96 3.90
C CYS A 341 -19.71 17.49 2.52
N VAL A 342 -18.95 17.06 1.52
CA VAL A 342 -19.28 17.26 0.11
C VAL A 342 -19.27 15.90 -0.58
N ASP A 343 -20.22 15.73 -1.49
CA ASP A 343 -20.31 14.61 -2.43
C ASP A 343 -20.65 15.22 -3.81
N VAL A 344 -20.04 14.74 -4.90
CA VAL A 344 -20.24 15.30 -6.25
C VAL A 344 -20.45 14.20 -7.28
N GLU A 345 -21.65 14.17 -7.87
CA GLU A 345 -22.00 13.26 -8.95
C GLU A 345 -21.70 13.90 -10.33
N ALA A 346 -21.17 13.08 -11.23
CA ALA A 346 -20.83 13.46 -12.59
C ALA A 346 -21.39 12.44 -13.59
N TYR A 347 -21.59 12.87 -14.84
CA TYR A 347 -22.18 12.02 -15.85
C TYR A 347 -21.29 10.81 -16.20
N GLU A 348 -21.83 9.61 -16.08
CA GLU A 348 -21.10 8.32 -16.17
C GLU A 348 -20.32 8.12 -17.48
N LYS A 349 -20.72 8.79 -18.58
CA LYS A 349 -20.03 8.72 -19.88
C LYS A 349 -19.04 9.86 -20.12
N ASN A 350 -19.06 10.90 -19.27
CA ASN A 350 -18.13 12.02 -19.34
C ASN A 350 -18.04 12.76 -17.99
N HIS A 351 -17.10 12.35 -17.14
CA HIS A 351 -16.88 12.93 -15.80
C HIS A 351 -16.50 14.43 -15.79
N ARG A 352 -16.35 15.08 -16.96
CA ARG A 352 -16.23 16.55 -17.05
C ARG A 352 -17.56 17.27 -16.86
N LEU A 353 -18.69 16.56 -16.98
CA LEU A 353 -20.04 17.11 -16.85
C LEU A 353 -20.56 16.76 -15.45
N ILE A 354 -20.41 17.70 -14.51
CA ILE A 354 -20.88 17.55 -13.13
C ILE A 354 -22.38 17.84 -13.10
N THR A 355 -23.17 16.86 -12.67
CA THR A 355 -24.65 16.93 -12.70
C THR A 355 -25.20 17.46 -11.39
N GLU A 356 -24.63 17.05 -10.25
CA GLU A 356 -25.16 17.30 -8.91
C GLU A 356 -24.05 17.56 -7.89
N ILE A 357 -24.35 18.39 -6.89
CA ILE A 357 -23.43 18.69 -5.79
C ILE A 357 -24.22 18.60 -4.47
N GLY A 358 -23.82 17.66 -3.61
CA GLY A 358 -24.35 17.52 -2.26
C GLY A 358 -23.47 18.23 -1.25
N ILE A 359 -24.07 18.99 -0.34
CA ILE A 359 -23.38 19.54 0.82
C ILE A 359 -24.20 19.24 2.07
N ALA A 360 -23.59 18.55 3.03
CA ALA A 360 -24.15 18.35 4.35
C ALA A 360 -23.28 19.05 5.41
N THR A 361 -23.89 19.54 6.49
CA THR A 361 -23.21 20.36 7.49
C THR A 361 -23.69 20.06 8.90
N LEU A 362 -22.75 19.86 9.83
CA LEU A 362 -22.99 19.68 11.25
C LEU A 362 -22.08 20.64 12.02
N ASP A 363 -22.64 21.72 12.57
CA ASP A 363 -21.93 22.59 13.50
C ASP A 363 -21.96 21.94 14.90
N THR A 364 -20.80 21.74 15.52
CA THR A 364 -20.74 21.13 16.86
C THR A 364 -21.50 21.96 17.92
N ALA A 365 -21.65 23.28 17.71
CA ALA A 365 -22.42 24.15 18.59
C ALA A 365 -23.92 23.77 18.66
N ASP A 366 -24.51 23.28 17.57
CA ASP A 366 -25.92 22.86 17.52
C ASP A 366 -26.20 21.64 18.41
N ILE A 367 -25.18 20.79 18.62
CA ILE A 367 -25.27 19.54 19.39
C ILE A 367 -24.64 19.62 20.78
N ALA A 368 -24.09 20.77 21.19
CA ALA A 368 -23.32 20.92 22.43
C ALA A 368 -24.09 20.54 23.71
N ASN A 369 -25.41 20.69 23.71
CA ASN A 369 -26.31 20.33 24.82
C ASN A 369 -27.25 19.16 24.47
N VAL A 370 -27.03 18.47 23.34
CA VAL A 370 -27.88 17.36 22.87
C VAL A 370 -27.19 16.05 23.22
N VAL A 371 -27.92 15.12 23.85
CA VAL A 371 -27.39 13.78 24.15
C VAL A 371 -27.19 12.98 22.84
N PRO A 372 -26.11 12.20 22.67
CA PRO A 372 -25.85 11.51 21.41
C PRO A 372 -26.92 10.46 21.05
N GLU A 373 -27.39 9.70 22.04
CA GLU A 373 -28.09 8.42 21.90
C GLU A 373 -27.28 7.33 21.16
N ASP A 374 -27.88 6.16 20.94
CA ASP A 374 -27.24 5.04 20.25
C ASP A 374 -26.66 5.51 18.91
N ARG A 375 -25.39 5.16 18.64
CA ARG A 375 -24.64 5.59 17.45
C ARG A 375 -24.62 7.11 17.17
N GLY A 376 -25.08 7.97 18.08
CA GLY A 376 -25.21 9.40 17.82
C GLY A 376 -26.47 9.79 17.02
N THR A 377 -27.51 8.94 16.97
CA THR A 377 -28.72 9.16 16.15
C THR A 377 -29.41 10.49 16.39
N ASN A 378 -29.44 10.97 17.64
CA ASN A 378 -30.14 12.21 17.99
C ASN A 378 -29.49 13.44 17.32
N TRP A 379 -28.16 13.40 17.15
CA TRP A 379 -27.40 14.43 16.44
C TRP A 379 -27.64 14.47 14.93
N PHE A 380 -28.24 13.42 14.34
CA PHE A 380 -28.55 13.42 12.90
C PHE A 380 -29.57 14.51 12.54
N SER A 381 -30.45 14.88 13.49
CA SER A 381 -31.41 15.98 13.34
C SER A 381 -30.78 17.37 13.20
N ALA A 382 -29.53 17.54 13.67
CA ALA A 382 -28.76 18.77 13.53
C ALA A 382 -27.99 18.87 12.20
N ILE A 383 -28.00 17.81 11.37
CA ILE A 383 -27.36 17.83 10.05
C ILE A 383 -28.23 18.64 9.09
N ARG A 384 -27.64 19.70 8.53
CA ARG A 384 -28.25 20.58 7.52
C ARG A 384 -27.76 20.16 6.14
N ALA A 385 -28.65 20.11 5.16
CA ALA A 385 -28.32 19.62 3.83
C ALA A 385 -28.75 20.61 2.74
N ARG A 386 -27.93 20.73 1.70
CA ARG A 386 -28.27 21.40 0.43
C ARG A 386 -27.89 20.46 -0.71
N HIS A 387 -28.74 20.41 -1.72
CA HIS A 387 -28.53 19.60 -2.90
C HIS A 387 -28.69 20.48 -4.13
N PHE A 388 -27.64 20.62 -4.92
CA PHE A 388 -27.64 21.44 -6.12
C PHE A 388 -27.70 20.56 -7.37
N ARG A 389 -28.66 20.84 -8.28
CA ARG A 389 -28.65 20.27 -9.65
C ARG A 389 -28.18 21.33 -10.64
N VAL A 390 -27.23 20.96 -11.50
CA VAL A 390 -26.65 21.86 -12.51
C VAL A 390 -27.58 21.94 -13.72
N LYS A 391 -28.17 23.12 -13.98
CA LYS A 391 -29.18 23.35 -15.02
C LYS A 391 -28.73 22.92 -16.42
N GLU A 392 -27.48 23.18 -16.75
CA GLU A 392 -26.89 22.85 -18.06
C GLU A 392 -26.84 21.33 -18.30
N PHE A 393 -26.71 20.53 -17.24
CA PHE A 393 -26.45 19.09 -17.32
C PHE A 393 -27.50 18.20 -16.64
N GLY A 394 -28.49 18.75 -15.92
CA GLY A 394 -29.51 17.97 -15.19
C GLY A 394 -30.53 17.22 -16.05
N HIS A 395 -30.37 17.26 -17.39
CA HIS A 395 -31.04 16.35 -18.32
C HIS A 395 -30.26 15.04 -18.54
N LEU A 396 -29.00 14.97 -18.06
CA LEU A 396 -28.16 13.79 -18.06
C LEU A 396 -28.40 13.04 -16.74
N ASN A 397 -28.98 11.84 -16.84
CA ASN A 397 -29.20 10.96 -15.70
C ASN A 397 -28.31 9.72 -15.85
N ASN A 398 -27.57 9.37 -14.80
CA ASN A 398 -26.82 8.12 -14.73
C ASN A 398 -27.81 6.95 -14.63
N THR A 399 -27.71 6.00 -15.56
CA THR A 399 -28.64 4.85 -15.67
C THR A 399 -28.00 3.57 -16.18
N GLU A 400 -26.82 3.63 -16.81
CA GLU A 400 -26.17 2.48 -17.45
C GLU A 400 -25.27 1.70 -16.49
N TYR A 401 -24.54 2.39 -15.61
CA TYR A 401 -23.60 1.80 -14.64
C TYR A 401 -24.03 2.01 -13.18
N LEU A 402 -24.70 3.13 -12.90
CA LEU A 402 -25.29 3.46 -11.60
C LEU A 402 -26.73 3.93 -11.81
N GLN A 403 -27.66 3.47 -10.97
CA GLN A 403 -29.04 3.92 -11.00
C GLN A 403 -29.17 5.22 -10.20
N GLY A 404 -29.00 6.37 -10.87
CA GLY A 404 -29.05 7.69 -10.24
C GLY A 404 -30.42 8.03 -9.67
N CYS A 405 -30.44 8.60 -8.47
CA CYS A 405 -31.65 9.01 -7.75
C CYS A 405 -31.79 10.54 -7.67
N ALA A 406 -31.37 11.25 -8.72
CA ALA A 406 -31.13 12.69 -8.74
C ALA A 406 -32.30 13.59 -8.25
N ASP A 407 -33.53 13.15 -8.49
CA ASP A 407 -34.75 13.88 -8.10
C ASP A 407 -35.26 13.51 -6.69
N MET A 408 -34.67 12.51 -6.03
CA MET A 408 -35.12 11.94 -4.76
C MET A 408 -34.31 12.46 -3.56
N PHE A 409 -34.08 13.76 -3.47
CA PHE A 409 -33.41 14.37 -2.31
C PHE A 409 -34.31 14.29 -1.06
N ARG A 410 -33.89 13.51 -0.06
CA ARG A 410 -34.68 13.18 1.14
C ARG A 410 -34.60 14.24 2.25
N PHE A 411 -33.60 15.11 2.22
CA PHE A 411 -33.29 16.05 3.30
C PHE A 411 -33.64 17.51 2.97
N GLY A 412 -34.49 17.76 1.98
CA GLY A 412 -34.93 19.10 1.61
C GLY A 412 -35.55 19.17 0.21
N THR A 413 -35.19 20.19 -0.56
CA THR A 413 -35.59 20.36 -1.96
C THR A 413 -34.37 20.70 -2.81
N SER A 414 -34.23 20.05 -3.96
CA SER A 414 -33.11 20.26 -4.88
C SER A 414 -33.11 21.68 -5.46
N GLU A 415 -31.98 22.38 -5.33
CA GLU A 415 -31.75 23.74 -5.80
C GLU A 415 -31.15 23.74 -7.21
N TRP A 416 -31.83 24.37 -8.17
CA TRP A 416 -31.36 24.41 -9.56
C TRP A 416 -30.46 25.63 -9.82
N ILE A 417 -29.16 25.40 -10.01
CA ILE A 417 -28.13 26.43 -10.23
C ILE A 417 -27.55 26.34 -11.65
N LYS A 418 -26.96 27.43 -12.14
CA LYS A 418 -26.10 27.37 -13.34
C LYS A 418 -24.70 26.94 -12.95
N ILE A 419 -23.96 26.28 -13.84
CA ILE A 419 -22.57 25.90 -13.56
C ILE A 419 -21.67 27.11 -13.23
N ALA A 420 -21.92 28.26 -13.87
CA ALA A 420 -21.20 29.50 -13.57
C ALA A 420 -21.43 30.04 -12.15
N ASP A 421 -22.58 29.73 -11.54
CA ASP A 421 -22.93 30.12 -10.18
C ASP A 421 -22.48 29.07 -9.13
N ALA A 422 -22.02 27.89 -9.56
CA ALA A 422 -21.68 26.78 -8.67
C ALA A 422 -20.54 27.08 -7.69
N PRO A 423 -19.39 27.67 -8.08
CA PRO A 423 -18.31 27.99 -7.14
C PRO A 423 -18.76 28.91 -6.01
N LYS A 424 -19.61 29.89 -6.33
CA LYS A 424 -20.19 30.80 -5.32
C LYS A 424 -21.18 30.06 -4.42
N SER A 425 -22.10 29.29 -5.02
CA SER A 425 -23.13 28.55 -4.29
C SER A 425 -22.53 27.55 -3.30
N VAL A 426 -21.46 26.85 -3.71
CA VAL A 426 -20.65 25.99 -2.84
C VAL A 426 -19.94 26.82 -1.77
N ALA A 427 -19.21 27.87 -2.14
CA ALA A 427 -18.45 28.70 -1.19
C ALA A 427 -19.33 29.34 -0.09
N ASP A 428 -20.58 29.65 -0.40
CA ASP A 428 -21.53 30.22 0.58
C ASP A 428 -21.97 29.19 1.64
N CYS A 429 -21.92 27.88 1.35
CA CYS A 429 -22.12 26.83 2.36
C CYS A 429 -20.96 26.71 3.36
N PHE A 430 -19.76 27.16 3.00
CA PHE A 430 -18.56 27.18 3.86
C PHE A 430 -18.44 28.44 4.73
N LYS A 431 -19.48 29.29 4.77
CA LYS A 431 -19.56 30.52 5.57
C LYS A 431 -20.72 30.42 6.55
N ALA A 432 -20.66 31.15 7.66
CA ALA A 432 -21.83 31.33 8.53
C ALA A 432 -23.01 31.90 7.70
N PRO A 433 -24.25 31.39 7.87
CA PRO A 433 -24.73 30.50 8.94
C PRO A 433 -24.61 28.97 8.62
N PHE A 434 -23.70 28.56 7.75
CA PHE A 434 -23.35 27.16 7.46
C PHE A 434 -24.57 26.31 7.05
N SER A 435 -25.13 26.67 5.89
CA SER A 435 -26.35 26.07 5.32
C SER A 435 -27.62 26.22 6.17
N ASN A 436 -27.66 27.14 7.16
CA ASN A 436 -28.87 27.45 7.93
C ASN A 436 -29.50 28.82 7.55
N PRO A 437 -30.42 28.88 6.58
CA PRO A 437 -31.04 30.15 6.17
C PRO A 437 -31.97 30.77 7.22
N LEU A 438 -32.32 30.03 8.29
CA LEU A 438 -33.28 30.44 9.31
C LEU A 438 -32.63 30.96 10.60
N SER A 439 -31.31 30.85 10.75
CA SER A 439 -30.60 31.36 11.93
C SER A 439 -30.13 32.80 11.67
N PRO A 440 -30.70 33.82 12.36
CA PRO A 440 -30.04 35.12 12.46
C PRO A 440 -28.77 34.91 13.29
N SER A 441 -27.64 34.68 12.61
CA SER A 441 -26.43 34.21 13.27
C SER A 441 -26.01 35.19 14.38
N PRO A 442 -26.00 34.77 15.66
CA PRO A 442 -25.52 35.61 16.76
C PRO A 442 -23.99 35.67 16.81
N ILE A 443 -23.33 34.93 15.90
CA ILE A 443 -21.89 34.87 15.73
C ILE A 443 -21.48 36.07 14.87
N ASP A 444 -20.45 36.79 15.31
CA ASP A 444 -19.83 37.84 14.52
C ASP A 444 -19.43 37.30 13.12
N PRO A 445 -19.87 37.91 12.00
CA PRO A 445 -19.43 37.53 10.66
C PRO A 445 -17.90 37.46 10.47
N PHE A 446 -17.13 38.11 11.35
CA PHE A 446 -15.66 38.05 11.37
C PHE A 446 -15.08 36.83 12.11
N GLU A 447 -15.84 36.11 12.95
CA GLU A 447 -15.34 34.93 13.67
C GLU A 447 -15.34 33.67 12.79
N LYS A 448 -14.23 33.45 12.09
CA LYS A 448 -14.00 32.27 11.24
C LYS A 448 -13.87 30.97 12.05
N ARG A 449 -14.99 30.32 12.33
CA ARG A 449 -15.08 28.94 12.87
C ARG A 449 -14.21 27.96 12.07
N LYS A 450 -13.66 26.96 12.75
CA LYS A 450 -12.77 25.94 12.13
C LYS A 450 -13.59 24.89 11.40
N ILE A 451 -13.20 24.57 10.17
CA ILE A 451 -13.92 23.63 9.30
C ILE A 451 -13.18 22.30 9.24
N VAL A 452 -13.90 21.19 9.38
CA VAL A 452 -13.41 19.86 9.00
C VAL A 452 -14.17 19.42 7.77
N LEU A 453 -13.47 19.28 6.64
CA LEU A 453 -14.03 18.77 5.40
C LEU A 453 -14.19 17.24 5.52
N VAL A 454 -15.34 16.71 5.16
CA VAL A 454 -15.68 15.28 5.24
C VAL A 454 -16.04 14.76 3.84
N GLY A 455 -15.79 13.49 3.56
CA GLY A 455 -16.27 12.80 2.36
C GLY A 455 -16.15 11.29 2.47
N HIS A 456 -16.40 10.59 1.37
CA HIS A 456 -16.33 9.14 1.24
C HIS A 456 -15.55 8.79 -0.03
N ASP A 457 -14.21 8.62 0.09
CA ASP A 457 -13.26 8.83 -1.02
C ASP A 457 -13.10 10.30 -1.47
N LEU A 458 -13.11 11.20 -0.47
CA LEU A 458 -12.98 12.66 -0.55
C LEU A 458 -11.96 13.24 -1.58
N PRO A 459 -10.82 12.60 -1.91
CA PRO A 459 -9.94 13.10 -2.97
C PRO A 459 -10.61 13.22 -4.35
N ALA A 460 -11.64 12.41 -4.64
CA ALA A 460 -12.43 12.51 -5.86
C ALA A 460 -13.29 13.78 -5.87
N ASP A 461 -14.06 14.02 -4.80
CA ASP A 461 -14.92 15.21 -4.65
C ASP A 461 -14.12 16.51 -4.73
N ILE A 462 -12.94 16.55 -4.10
CA ILE A 462 -12.04 17.72 -4.17
C ILE A 462 -11.57 17.96 -5.62
N ALA A 463 -11.37 16.93 -6.43
CA ALA A 463 -11.02 17.09 -7.84
C ALA A 463 -12.21 17.66 -8.66
N PHE A 464 -13.44 17.20 -8.38
CA PHE A 464 -14.64 17.75 -9.01
C PHE A 464 -14.92 19.21 -8.59
N LEU A 465 -14.78 19.55 -7.30
CA LEU A 465 -14.88 20.93 -6.82
C LEU A 465 -13.88 21.85 -7.52
N ARG A 466 -12.62 21.41 -7.68
CA ARG A 466 -11.60 22.15 -8.42
C ARG A 466 -11.97 22.34 -9.89
N GLN A 467 -12.58 21.33 -10.52
CA GLN A 467 -13.08 21.41 -11.90
C GLN A 467 -14.22 22.43 -12.04
N LEU A 468 -15.08 22.60 -11.02
CA LEU A 468 -16.08 23.67 -10.99
C LEU A 468 -15.46 25.06 -10.84
N GLY A 469 -14.27 25.15 -10.23
CA GLY A 469 -13.59 26.41 -9.92
C GLY A 469 -13.55 26.76 -8.43
N TYR A 470 -13.77 25.80 -7.53
CA TYR A 470 -13.68 25.98 -6.07
C TYR A 470 -12.66 25.01 -5.46
N ASP A 471 -11.61 25.52 -4.81
CA ASP A 471 -10.67 24.69 -4.05
C ASP A 471 -10.89 24.88 -2.54
N PRO A 472 -11.44 23.89 -1.80
CA PRO A 472 -11.59 23.99 -0.35
C PRO A 472 -10.24 24.06 0.38
N GLY A 473 -9.13 23.66 -0.26
CA GLY A 473 -7.77 23.82 0.29
C GLY A 473 -7.32 25.27 0.46
N ASN A 474 -7.98 26.23 -0.21
CA ASN A 474 -7.71 27.66 -0.06
C ASN A 474 -8.39 28.29 1.18
N LEU A 475 -9.19 27.52 1.93
CA LEU A 475 -9.88 28.00 3.13
C LEU A 475 -8.89 28.17 4.31
N SER A 476 -8.59 29.42 4.65
CA SER A 476 -7.75 29.83 5.82
C SER A 476 -8.17 29.22 7.17
N ASN A 477 -9.40 28.72 7.28
CA ASN A 477 -10.01 28.13 8.47
C ASN A 477 -10.27 26.62 8.36
N LEU A 478 -9.86 25.97 7.26
CA LEU A 478 -9.83 24.50 7.16
C LEU A 478 -8.82 23.95 8.17
N LEU A 479 -9.30 23.08 9.05
CA LEU A 479 -8.53 22.44 10.12
C LEU A 479 -8.00 21.08 9.70
N GLU A 480 -8.83 20.27 9.04
CA GLU A 480 -8.53 18.89 8.66
C GLU A 480 -9.47 18.41 7.54
N CYS A 481 -9.00 17.46 6.72
CA CYS A 481 -9.83 16.65 5.83
C CYS A 481 -9.99 15.25 6.42
N THR A 482 -11.23 14.78 6.54
CA THR A 482 -11.62 13.49 7.11
C THR A 482 -12.32 12.66 6.04
N ASP A 483 -12.01 11.37 5.98
CA ASP A 483 -12.57 10.46 4.99
C ASP A 483 -13.16 9.25 5.69
N THR A 484 -14.48 9.06 5.52
CA THR A 484 -15.24 8.02 6.21
C THR A 484 -14.86 6.62 5.73
N THR A 485 -14.42 6.47 4.48
CA THR A 485 -13.88 5.22 3.94
C THR A 485 -12.65 4.77 4.75
N HIS A 486 -11.79 5.73 5.10
CA HIS A 486 -10.62 5.48 5.94
C HIS A 486 -10.97 5.24 7.41
N MET A 487 -11.94 5.98 7.97
CA MET A 487 -12.43 5.76 9.34
C MET A 487 -13.08 4.37 9.50
N TYR A 488 -13.93 3.96 8.56
CA TYR A 488 -14.61 2.67 8.57
C TYR A 488 -13.61 1.50 8.48
N ARG A 489 -12.63 1.59 7.56
CA ARG A 489 -11.55 0.59 7.46
C ARG A 489 -10.73 0.46 8.73
N ALA A 490 -10.46 1.57 9.44
CA ALA A 490 -9.78 1.53 10.72
C ALA A 490 -10.66 0.93 11.83
N PHE A 491 -11.97 1.17 11.78
CA PHE A 491 -12.95 0.66 12.74
C PHE A 491 -13.17 -0.86 12.59
N ARG A 492 -13.49 -1.35 11.38
CA ARG A 492 -13.74 -2.77 11.09
C ARG A 492 -12.50 -3.59 10.69
N GLN A 493 -11.33 -2.95 10.65
CA GLN A 493 -10.04 -3.56 10.26
C GLN A 493 -10.02 -4.13 8.82
N GLU A 494 -10.85 -3.61 7.92
CA GLU A 494 -10.99 -4.13 6.57
C GLU A 494 -9.76 -3.83 5.68
N PRO A 495 -9.34 -4.78 4.82
CA PRO A 495 -8.19 -4.60 3.93
C PRO A 495 -8.47 -3.58 2.81
N ASN A 496 -9.71 -3.51 2.32
CA ASN A 496 -10.13 -2.76 1.14
C ASN A 496 -11.08 -1.60 1.52
N ASN A 497 -11.34 -0.69 0.58
CA ASN A 497 -12.42 0.29 0.72
C ASN A 497 -13.78 -0.41 0.66
N SER A 498 -14.75 0.12 1.41
CA SER A 498 -16.16 -0.28 1.37
C SER A 498 -16.98 0.93 1.00
N GLY A 499 -17.86 0.80 0.00
CA GLY A 499 -18.74 1.88 -0.45
C GLY A 499 -19.83 2.22 0.57
N LEU A 500 -20.38 3.43 0.46
CA LEU A 500 -21.24 4.05 1.47
C LEU A 500 -22.42 3.16 1.89
N GLY A 501 -23.19 2.60 0.95
CA GLY A 501 -24.33 1.74 1.27
C GLY A 501 -23.98 0.52 2.15
N LYS A 502 -22.80 -0.09 1.97
CA LYS A 502 -22.32 -1.17 2.85
C LYS A 502 -21.97 -0.64 4.25
N VAL A 503 -21.34 0.53 4.32
CA VAL A 503 -20.99 1.19 5.59
C VAL A 503 -22.26 1.53 6.38
N LEU A 504 -23.28 2.08 5.73
CA LEU A 504 -24.56 2.39 6.35
C LEU A 504 -25.24 1.13 6.89
N ALA A 505 -25.29 0.04 6.11
CA ALA A 505 -25.88 -1.23 6.54
C ALA A 505 -25.17 -1.83 7.79
N ASP A 506 -23.84 -1.83 7.86
CA ASP A 506 -23.09 -2.29 9.06
C ASP A 506 -23.24 -1.36 10.27
N LEU A 507 -23.53 -0.08 10.03
CA LEU A 507 -23.87 0.91 11.05
C LEU A 507 -25.36 0.90 11.41
N ASP A 508 -26.18 0.04 10.77
CA ASP A 508 -27.65 -0.04 10.93
C ASP A 508 -28.35 1.31 10.62
N ILE A 509 -27.83 2.05 9.64
CA ILE A 509 -28.40 3.30 9.11
C ILE A 509 -29.09 3.00 7.78
N ALA A 510 -30.34 3.44 7.63
CA ALA A 510 -31.11 3.23 6.41
C ALA A 510 -30.73 4.26 5.32
N GLY A 511 -29.84 3.86 4.41
CA GLY A 511 -29.43 4.63 3.24
C GLY A 511 -30.43 4.52 2.08
N TRP A 512 -31.45 5.37 2.07
CA TRP A 512 -32.45 5.44 1.01
C TRP A 512 -31.99 6.39 -0.11
N ASP A 513 -32.21 6.01 -1.36
CA ASP A 513 -31.94 6.87 -2.54
C ASP A 513 -30.48 7.38 -2.58
N LEU A 514 -29.54 6.44 -2.41
CA LEU A 514 -28.11 6.62 -2.73
C LEU A 514 -27.95 6.92 -4.24
N HIS A 515 -26.82 7.51 -4.63
CA HIS A 515 -26.64 8.17 -5.93
C HIS A 515 -27.55 9.39 -6.10
N ASN A 516 -27.69 10.13 -4.99
CA ASN A 516 -28.16 11.50 -4.94
C ASN A 516 -27.16 12.23 -4.04
N ALA A 517 -26.34 13.11 -4.62
CA ALA A 517 -25.20 13.68 -3.91
C ALA A 517 -25.61 14.34 -2.57
N GLY A 518 -26.79 14.96 -2.52
CA GLY A 518 -27.35 15.55 -1.30
C GLY A 518 -27.63 14.53 -0.19
N ASN A 519 -28.20 13.37 -0.54
CA ASN A 519 -28.42 12.26 0.38
C ASN A 519 -27.09 11.65 0.82
N ASP A 520 -26.18 11.37 -0.11
CA ASP A 520 -24.90 10.70 0.14
C ASP A 520 -23.97 11.54 1.03
N ALA A 521 -23.97 12.88 0.88
CA ALA A 521 -23.29 13.79 1.79
C ALA A 521 -23.85 13.73 3.24
N VAL A 522 -25.18 13.62 3.40
CA VAL A 522 -25.82 13.51 4.72
C VAL A 522 -25.51 12.16 5.35
N TYR A 523 -25.69 11.06 4.63
CA TYR A 523 -25.39 9.72 5.09
C TYR A 523 -23.91 9.56 5.44
N THR A 524 -23.01 10.24 4.72
CA THR A 524 -21.58 10.29 5.05
C THR A 524 -21.32 10.97 6.40
N LEU A 525 -21.99 12.09 6.73
CA LEU A 525 -21.89 12.67 8.08
C LEU A 525 -22.50 11.76 9.17
N GLN A 526 -23.65 11.15 8.90
CA GLN A 526 -24.26 10.18 9.83
C GLN A 526 -23.32 8.99 10.08
N ALA A 527 -22.69 8.45 9.05
CA ALA A 527 -21.69 7.40 9.15
C ALA A 527 -20.44 7.85 9.92
N MET A 528 -19.94 9.08 9.70
CA MET A 528 -18.82 9.64 10.47
C MET A 528 -19.14 9.69 11.98
N VAL A 529 -20.31 10.19 12.34
CA VAL A 529 -20.80 10.26 13.73
C VAL A 529 -20.96 8.86 14.32
N ALA A 530 -21.63 7.95 13.60
CA ALA A 530 -21.86 6.58 14.07
C ALA A 530 -20.55 5.80 14.25
N ILE A 531 -19.57 5.93 13.35
CA ILE A 531 -18.23 5.35 13.53
C ILE A 531 -17.54 5.98 14.76
N ALA A 532 -17.66 7.29 14.97
CA ALA A 532 -17.05 7.96 16.11
C ALA A 532 -17.62 7.45 17.45
N VAL A 533 -18.94 7.28 17.57
CA VAL A 533 -19.62 6.77 18.77
C VAL A 533 -19.44 5.26 18.92
N LYS A 534 -19.81 4.46 17.93
CA LYS A 534 -19.78 2.97 17.98
C LYS A 534 -18.37 2.44 18.25
N SER A 535 -17.33 3.06 17.67
CA SER A 535 -15.93 2.66 17.93
C SER A 535 -15.41 3.00 19.32
N LEU A 536 -16.11 3.82 20.12
CA LEU A 536 -15.85 4.02 21.53
C LEU A 536 -16.62 3.04 22.40
N VAL A 537 -17.93 2.89 22.14
CA VAL A 537 -18.83 1.98 22.88
C VAL A 537 -18.37 0.52 22.75
N GLU A 538 -18.08 0.04 21.54
CA GLU A 538 -17.53 -1.31 21.34
C GLU A 538 -16.20 -1.50 22.12
N LYS A 539 -15.33 -0.48 22.12
CA LYS A 539 -14.06 -0.51 22.88
C LYS A 539 -14.24 -0.40 24.40
N GLN A 540 -15.37 0.09 24.90
CA GLN A 540 -15.73 0.03 26.32
C GLN A 540 -16.18 -1.39 26.66
N GLY A 541 -17.15 -1.94 25.93
CA GLY A 541 -17.62 -3.32 26.13
C GLY A 541 -16.58 -4.42 25.89
N PHE A 542 -15.52 -4.19 25.09
CA PHE A 542 -14.35 -5.08 25.06
C PHE A 542 -13.50 -4.99 26.33
N ARG A 543 -13.22 -3.77 26.82
CA ARG A 543 -12.43 -3.55 28.05
C ARG A 543 -13.16 -4.05 29.29
N GLU A 544 -14.48 -3.88 29.36
CA GLU A 544 -15.31 -4.37 30.47
C GLU A 544 -15.31 -5.90 30.55
N ARG A 545 -15.49 -6.61 29.42
CA ARG A 545 -15.37 -8.08 29.38
C ARG A 545 -13.96 -8.57 29.70
N GLU A 546 -12.92 -7.86 29.27
CA GLU A 546 -11.53 -8.17 29.65
C GLU A 546 -11.31 -7.97 31.16
N LYS A 547 -11.88 -6.90 31.73
CA LYS A 547 -11.89 -6.60 33.16
C LYS A 547 -12.55 -7.72 33.97
N GLU A 548 -13.76 -8.13 33.59
CA GLU A 548 -14.50 -9.24 34.22
C GLU A 548 -13.72 -10.56 34.20
N VAL A 549 -13.04 -10.87 33.08
CA VAL A 549 -12.20 -12.07 32.95
C VAL A 549 -10.97 -11.99 33.86
N ILE A 550 -10.37 -10.81 34.01
CA ILE A 550 -9.23 -10.58 34.91
C ILE A 550 -9.68 -10.70 36.39
N GLU A 551 -10.77 -10.02 36.77
CA GLU A 551 -11.37 -10.07 38.11
C GLU A 551 -11.74 -11.51 38.50
N LYS A 552 -12.34 -12.27 37.59
CA LYS A 552 -12.64 -13.69 37.80
C LYS A 552 -11.38 -14.53 38.07
N LYS A 553 -10.33 -14.38 37.25
CA LYS A 553 -9.06 -15.12 37.44
C LYS A 553 -8.36 -14.78 38.74
N ILE A 554 -8.44 -13.53 39.19
CA ILE A 554 -7.90 -13.10 40.49
C ILE A 554 -8.65 -13.80 41.62
N LYS A 555 -9.99 -13.81 41.56
CA LYS A 555 -10.82 -14.49 42.56
C LYS A 555 -10.52 -15.99 42.64
N GLU A 556 -10.46 -16.68 41.49
CA GLU A 556 -10.11 -18.10 41.42
C GLU A 556 -8.72 -18.38 42.03
N ALA A 557 -7.73 -17.53 41.77
CA ALA A 557 -6.39 -17.66 42.36
C ALA A 557 -6.36 -17.40 43.87
N MET A 558 -7.21 -16.48 44.39
CA MET A 558 -7.34 -16.23 45.82
C MET A 558 -8.01 -17.40 46.55
N GLU A 559 -9.06 -17.98 45.97
CA GLU A 559 -9.76 -19.16 46.53
C GLU A 559 -8.80 -20.37 46.59
N ALA A 560 -8.04 -20.64 45.52
CA ALA A 560 -7.03 -21.69 45.51
C ALA A 560 -5.91 -21.46 46.54
N ALA A 561 -5.43 -20.22 46.72
CA ALA A 561 -4.42 -19.90 47.73
C ALA A 561 -4.96 -20.06 49.16
N ALA A 562 -6.22 -19.69 49.41
CA ALA A 562 -6.88 -19.88 50.70
C ALA A 562 -7.11 -21.37 51.02
N GLU A 563 -7.44 -22.19 50.02
CA GLU A 563 -7.57 -23.64 50.15
C GLU A 563 -6.23 -24.29 50.52
N VAL A 564 -5.14 -23.94 49.83
CA VAL A 564 -3.77 -24.41 50.18
C VAL A 564 -3.37 -23.98 51.61
N VAL A 565 -3.75 -22.79 52.06
CA VAL A 565 -3.47 -22.35 53.45
C VAL A 565 -4.33 -23.13 54.46
N ARG A 566 -5.56 -23.51 54.11
CA ARG A 566 -6.43 -24.34 54.94
C ARG A 566 -5.93 -25.79 55.03
N GLU A 567 -5.59 -26.42 53.91
CA GLU A 567 -5.00 -27.77 53.88
C GLU A 567 -3.71 -27.83 54.70
N ASN A 568 -2.82 -26.84 54.55
CA ASN A 568 -1.60 -26.74 55.37
C ASN A 568 -1.88 -26.52 56.86
N LYS A 569 -2.99 -25.86 57.24
CA LYS A 569 -3.42 -25.75 58.65
C LYS A 569 -3.99 -27.07 59.18
N GLU A 570 -4.82 -27.75 58.40
CA GLU A 570 -5.43 -29.02 58.77
C GLU A 570 -4.36 -30.11 58.95
N GLY A 571 -3.33 -30.14 58.09
CA GLY A 571 -2.17 -31.02 58.20
C GLY A 571 -1.27 -30.80 59.43
N TRP A 572 -1.42 -29.67 60.15
CA TRP A 572 -0.74 -29.39 61.42
C TRP A 572 -1.68 -29.37 62.63
N SER A 573 -2.99 -29.59 62.43
CA SER A 573 -4.01 -29.51 63.48
C SER A 573 -4.40 -30.88 64.06
N SER A 574 -3.48 -31.84 64.10
CA SER A 574 -3.66 -33.14 64.76
C SER A 574 -2.89 -33.21 66.08
N GLY A 575 -3.41 -32.53 67.11
CA GLY A 575 -2.79 -32.49 68.43
C GLY A 575 -3.42 -31.45 69.35
N GLY A 576 -4.63 -31.72 69.85
CA GLY A 576 -5.15 -30.99 71.00
C GLY A 576 -4.31 -31.29 72.24
N GLU A 577 -4.31 -30.38 73.22
CA GLU A 577 -3.45 -30.43 74.41
C GLU A 577 -3.67 -31.67 75.33
N ASP A 578 -4.71 -32.48 75.05
CA ASP A 578 -5.03 -33.75 75.71
C ASP A 578 -4.51 -35.01 74.97
N SER A 579 -3.68 -34.87 73.92
CA SER A 579 -3.09 -36.00 73.19
C SER A 579 -1.79 -36.50 73.81
N ASP A 580 -1.65 -37.81 74.04
CA ASP A 580 -0.47 -38.42 74.69
C ASP A 580 0.79 -38.52 73.79
N GLY A 581 0.71 -38.03 72.54
CA GLY A 581 1.80 -38.08 71.56
C GLY A 581 1.97 -39.43 70.85
N GLY A 582 1.21 -40.46 71.23
CA GLY A 582 1.27 -41.79 70.63
C GLY A 582 2.56 -42.58 70.93
N VAL A 583 2.66 -43.76 70.32
CA VAL A 583 3.78 -44.69 70.54
C VAL A 583 5.04 -44.20 69.81
N PRO A 584 6.23 -44.15 70.45
CA PRO A 584 7.45 -43.69 69.80
C PRO A 584 7.79 -44.48 68.51
N GLY A 585 8.07 -43.74 67.43
CA GLY A 585 8.59 -44.33 66.19
C GLY A 585 9.99 -44.93 66.38
N PRO A 586 10.35 -45.99 65.63
CA PRO A 586 11.66 -46.61 65.74
C PRO A 586 12.80 -45.66 65.29
N PRO A 587 13.99 -45.76 65.88
CA PRO A 587 15.10 -44.87 65.57
C PRO A 587 15.65 -45.08 64.14
N LEU A 588 15.63 -43.99 63.36
CA LEU A 588 16.37 -43.74 62.11
C LEU A 588 16.86 -44.95 61.31
N GLY A 589 16.06 -45.35 60.30
CA GLY A 589 16.51 -46.14 59.16
C GLY A 589 16.55 -45.29 57.89
N GLU A 590 17.77 -44.98 57.42
CA GLU A 590 18.13 -44.41 56.10
C GLU A 590 17.27 -43.26 55.53
N GLU A 591 17.70 -42.02 55.80
CA GLU A 591 17.32 -40.85 55.00
C GLU A 591 17.88 -40.96 53.57
N ASN A 592 17.04 -41.36 52.62
CA ASN A 592 17.44 -41.33 51.21
C ASN A 592 17.44 -39.87 50.71
N THR A 593 18.61 -39.25 50.84
CA THR A 593 18.81 -37.82 50.66
C THR A 593 18.75 -37.43 49.18
N GLN A 594 17.70 -36.72 48.76
CA GLN A 594 17.74 -35.88 47.56
C GLN A 594 17.50 -34.43 47.94
N GLN A 595 18.60 -33.71 48.17
CA GLN A 595 18.62 -32.26 48.36
C GLN A 595 18.08 -31.56 47.12
N GLN A 596 17.03 -30.75 47.29
CA GLN A 596 16.86 -29.58 46.44
C GLN A 596 17.95 -28.57 46.81
N GLN A 597 18.81 -28.23 45.86
CA GLN A 597 19.63 -27.02 45.95
C GLN A 597 19.58 -26.25 44.63
N TYR A 598 19.31 -24.95 44.73
CA TYR A 598 19.19 -24.03 43.60
C TYR A 598 20.53 -23.87 42.87
N GLY A 599 20.49 -23.83 41.52
CA GLY A 599 21.66 -23.58 40.69
C GLY A 599 21.34 -22.72 39.46
N SER A 600 21.99 -21.56 39.35
CA SER A 600 21.94 -20.65 38.20
C SER A 600 23.19 -20.86 37.29
N PRO A 601 23.44 -20.08 36.22
CA PRO A 601 24.07 -20.59 34.98
C PRO A 601 25.61 -20.59 34.96
N GLY A 602 26.22 -21.42 34.09
CA GLY A 602 27.67 -21.42 33.85
C GLY A 602 28.13 -22.20 32.61
N ALA A 603 28.53 -21.47 31.56
CA ALA A 603 28.93 -21.92 30.21
C ALA A 603 30.10 -22.92 30.05
N ASN A 604 30.16 -23.54 28.85
CA ASN A 604 31.37 -23.92 28.08
C ASN A 604 32.28 -25.07 28.60
N ARG A 605 32.98 -25.87 27.77
CA ARG A 605 33.02 -26.10 26.30
C ARG A 605 33.84 -27.39 26.02
N LYS A 606 33.60 -28.06 24.88
CA LYS A 606 34.57 -28.92 24.12
C LYS A 606 35.06 -30.24 24.81
N GLU A 607 35.43 -31.32 24.12
CA GLU A 607 35.50 -31.61 22.67
C GLU A 607 35.49 -33.14 22.36
N ASN A 608 35.01 -33.50 21.14
CA ASN A 608 35.43 -34.65 20.31
C ASN A 608 35.20 -36.12 20.79
N SER A 609 34.88 -37.11 19.93
CA SER A 609 34.58 -37.10 18.47
C SER A 609 34.07 -38.47 17.94
N ALA A 610 33.37 -38.46 16.79
CA ALA A 610 33.22 -39.55 15.78
C ALA A 610 32.37 -40.81 16.13
N ARG A 611 31.68 -41.52 15.20
CA ARG A 611 31.35 -41.37 13.75
C ARG A 611 30.22 -42.36 13.32
N GLY A 612 29.47 -42.08 12.24
CA GLY A 612 28.45 -42.96 11.58
C GLY A 612 27.01 -42.76 12.10
N GLY A 613 25.87 -42.90 11.40
CA GLY A 613 25.50 -43.46 10.07
C GLY A 613 24.26 -44.37 10.26
N ALA A 614 23.19 -44.44 9.44
CA ALA A 614 22.81 -43.85 8.14
C ALA A 614 21.24 -43.70 8.08
N SER A 615 20.63 -42.68 7.45
CA SER A 615 20.20 -42.55 6.03
C SER A 615 18.91 -43.32 5.60
N TYR A 616 17.94 -42.56 5.04
CA TYR A 616 16.75 -42.93 4.22
C TYR A 616 15.66 -43.93 4.69
N GLY A 617 14.40 -43.64 4.31
CA GLY A 617 13.34 -44.66 4.12
C GLY A 617 11.91 -44.18 4.42
N ALA A 618 11.05 -44.02 3.40
CA ALA A 618 9.66 -43.55 3.54
C ALA A 618 8.62 -44.66 3.34
N ALA A 619 7.39 -44.50 3.84
CA ALA A 619 6.16 -44.86 3.12
C ALA A 619 4.84 -44.48 3.84
N ARG A 620 3.92 -43.84 3.08
CA ARG A 620 2.43 -43.91 3.15
C ARG A 620 1.74 -43.50 4.48
N GLY A 621 0.67 -42.70 4.50
CA GLY A 621 -0.13 -42.12 3.42
C GLY A 621 -1.62 -42.37 3.63
N MET A 622 -2.30 -41.47 4.35
CA MET A 622 -3.75 -41.54 4.59
C MET A 622 -4.47 -40.42 3.83
N LYS A 623 -5.28 -40.76 2.83
CA LYS A 623 -6.20 -39.84 2.14
C LYS A 623 -7.60 -40.06 2.70
N SER A 624 -8.30 -38.98 3.10
CA SER A 624 -9.76 -38.97 3.22
C SER A 624 -10.35 -37.97 2.22
N SER A 625 -11.56 -38.24 1.76
CA SER A 625 -12.01 -37.87 0.42
C SER A 625 -13.02 -36.72 0.39
N TRP A 626 -12.66 -35.63 -0.29
CA TRP A 626 -13.62 -34.65 -0.80
C TRP A 626 -13.99 -35.01 -2.25
N ARG A 627 -15.19 -35.59 -2.45
CA ARG A 627 -15.71 -35.89 -3.79
C ARG A 627 -16.25 -34.64 -4.48
N ARG A 628 -15.54 -34.19 -5.52
CA ARG A 628 -16.12 -33.38 -6.59
C ARG A 628 -16.96 -34.32 -7.48
N ARG A 629 -18.25 -34.02 -7.71
CA ARG A 629 -19.06 -34.68 -8.76
C ARG A 629 -19.50 -33.63 -9.76
N GLY A 630 -19.03 -33.76 -11.00
CA GLY A 630 -19.41 -32.88 -12.11
C GLY A 630 -20.55 -33.47 -12.94
N GLY A 631 -21.44 -32.57 -13.37
CA GLY A 631 -22.29 -32.58 -14.57
C GLY A 631 -22.75 -33.88 -15.22
N SER A 632 -24.08 -34.02 -15.32
CA SER A 632 -24.78 -34.67 -16.43
C SER A 632 -26.22 -34.14 -16.52
N ASN A 633 -26.56 -33.52 -17.65
CA ASN A 633 -27.92 -33.26 -18.16
C ASN A 633 -27.89 -33.75 -19.64
N PRO A 634 -28.99 -34.08 -20.37
CA PRO A 634 -30.27 -33.36 -20.32
C PRO A 634 -31.60 -34.14 -20.58
N ALA A 635 -32.71 -33.38 -20.48
CA ALA A 635 -33.95 -33.49 -21.27
C ALA A 635 -35.03 -34.56 -20.88
N PRO A 636 -36.27 -34.51 -21.42
CA PRO A 636 -37.28 -33.54 -20.97
C PRO A 636 -38.72 -34.11 -20.83
N VAL A 637 -39.51 -33.72 -19.81
CA VAL A 637 -40.95 -34.12 -19.73
C VAL A 637 -41.87 -33.00 -19.21
N ARG A 638 -42.69 -32.50 -20.15
CA ARG A 638 -44.08 -31.97 -20.08
C ARG A 638 -44.46 -30.82 -19.12
N LYS A 639 -45.03 -29.78 -19.76
CA LYS A 639 -45.95 -28.78 -19.19
C LYS A 639 -47.31 -29.42 -18.80
N PRO A 640 -48.08 -28.77 -17.91
CA PRO A 640 -49.53 -28.62 -18.04
C PRO A 640 -49.91 -27.23 -18.62
N GLU A 641 -51.19 -27.03 -18.89
CA GLU A 641 -51.68 -26.09 -19.92
C GLU A 641 -51.95 -24.65 -19.46
N ARG A 642 -52.22 -23.78 -20.45
CA ARG A 642 -52.88 -22.48 -20.23
C ARG A 642 -54.35 -22.73 -19.90
N GLU A 643 -54.92 -21.88 -19.04
CA GLU A 643 -56.28 -21.38 -19.28
C GLU A 643 -56.21 -19.87 -19.53
N ASP A 644 -56.77 -19.44 -20.66
CA ASP A 644 -57.06 -18.04 -20.96
C ASP A 644 -58.47 -17.71 -20.42
N ARG A 645 -58.63 -16.53 -19.79
CA ARG A 645 -59.86 -15.71 -19.63
C ARG A 645 -59.51 -14.51 -18.75
N ASP A 646 -59.48 -13.26 -19.23
CA ASP A 646 -60.48 -12.41 -19.92
C ASP A 646 -61.20 -11.45 -18.94
N VAL A 647 -61.25 -10.16 -19.35
CA VAL A 647 -62.01 -9.01 -18.79
C VAL A 647 -61.72 -8.65 -17.31
N PHE A 648 -61.47 -7.39 -16.91
CA PHE A 648 -61.80 -6.07 -17.48
C PHE A 648 -60.65 -5.06 -17.38
#